data_AF-A0A3B9EUT6-F1
#
_entry.id   AF-A0A3B9EUT6-F1
#
_cell.length_a   1.000
_cell.length_b   1.000
_cell.length_c   1.000
_cell.angle_alpha   90.00
_cell.angle_beta   90.00
_cell.angle_gamma   90.00
#
_symmetry.space_group_name_H-M   'P 1'
#
loop_
_entity.id
_entity.type
_entity.pdbx_description
1 polymer ?
#
loop_
_entity_poly.entity_id
_entity_poly.type
_entity_poly.pdbx_seq_one_letter_code
_entity_poly.pdbx_strand_id
1 'polypeptide(L)'
;MVFPTTALALTGGPSQPEFAGFQPIGVTDMVNVFNGNFSYNLPLLEVPGPNGGYPLNLSYDAGIGMEQEASWVGLGWNLNVGSITRNLRGVPDDFNGDKITKSYYIKPNWNVGLTVGSPNFELFNFDASKGSLSLNGTLYYNSYKGAGVKLGLDAGASLGSVLGGRLTINFDNRSGLDVNPSLSLQHKFDGIGRSFGVGIGASFHSTQGFRDLSYQYIEESDSKPLRGKNGKDFNGFGGPAGMSFATKVAVPKTDVPLKGMNVGVALRPGFAGLGFAAKLKLGANFADTWVSSEGKSKAFKSYGYMYAHNRNSDKDLIDFNREKDYAITKDAPYLALPNFSYDIYNVRAQGQSAMFRPRRSDFGVLSDPHIESTNGGGEVTVEAAGGTDFKVGGDINVVFGKSWSGSMKEDGDFRSHFDFKSEIPASDNTDQYQKYEPYYFKNSGEKTAEEVDTWNKIRDEQQVAVRMKMGFSGGSFKPRISNYFEHETDPETDYENARDPIKGYRETRERRETNMVVRTIGDLGGSSATTQGKHIVPTGSYPRNSTPTKYGYANGIDSQVGKMECINPNGYTYHYDIPVYNTYQKEAVFAIDGRNGGTTIPYSQTTYSSSDVSHNNGNGQDEFYSATELPKYAHSYLLTQITSPDYVDLTGDGPTNDDFGYWVKFYYNQHAASGSEYEWREPYTKANYIPGFYSNTEDDKASYVYGKKEIYYLNAIETKTHIAEFTLSNRQDGKGAPGEHGTGTAKTLKKLDRITLYSKLDPNYISGTPTPVKQIHFVYNYSLCDGIYNNSSGNGKLTLEQVYFTYGKNDKGSLSPYRFEYEETGRESDQNPDYKLSAVDRWGNYKNFGTSPEHYANHVDNPYTNQNEDYDGDGDADATDYQKRSDHASAWNLRKIILPSGGEIAVAYESDDYAYVQDKKAMNMMKVVGAGTATGNSLSDSSPKIYFKPNEVTTAAGFSASAITKYYQSLVGKDVFFKMYVDLKYAPFTTIMKKDYVTGYAKISAGGYDASTGTGWVSLNNVKKHNNTSNT
;
A
#
# COMPACT_ATOMS: atom_id res chain seq x y z
N MET A 1 12.11 1.03 2.16
CA MET A 1 11.06 1.90 1.57
C MET A 1 10.35 1.07 0.53
N VAL A 2 9.10 0.69 0.74
CA VAL A 2 8.28 0.04 -0.30
C VAL A 2 7.35 1.11 -0.84
N PHE A 3 7.43 1.42 -2.13
CA PHE A 3 6.52 2.32 -2.83
C PHE A 3 5.21 1.55 -3.11
N PRO A 4 4.04 2.21 -3.23
CA PRO A 4 2.87 1.55 -3.78
C PRO A 4 3.21 1.10 -5.21
N THR A 5 3.34 -0.21 -5.41
CA THR A 5 3.44 -0.79 -6.74
C THR A 5 2.06 -0.69 -7.36
N THR A 6 1.89 0.20 -8.34
CA THR A 6 0.94 -0.09 -9.43
C THR A 6 1.28 -1.50 -9.91
N ALA A 7 0.34 -2.43 -9.85
CA ALA A 7 0.60 -3.83 -10.19
C ALA A 7 1.11 -3.92 -11.64
N LEU A 8 2.38 -4.28 -11.81
CA LEU A 8 3.06 -4.45 -13.09
C LEU A 8 2.96 -5.94 -13.47
N ALA A 9 1.81 -6.35 -13.98
CA ALA A 9 1.50 -7.77 -14.16
C ALA A 9 1.00 -8.12 -15.57
N LEU A 10 1.79 -8.90 -16.31
CA LEU A 10 1.41 -9.56 -17.57
C LEU A 10 0.10 -10.40 -17.50
N THR A 11 -0.38 -10.76 -16.30
CA THR A 11 -1.59 -11.58 -16.07
C THR A 11 -2.77 -10.80 -15.47
N GLY A 12 -2.69 -9.46 -15.46
CA GLY A 12 -3.84 -8.58 -15.24
C GLY A 12 -4.35 -8.44 -13.80
N GLY A 13 -3.60 -8.90 -12.79
CA GLY A 13 -4.01 -8.81 -11.39
C GLY A 13 -5.37 -9.49 -11.12
N PRO A 14 -6.12 -9.09 -10.08
CA PRO A 14 -7.42 -9.67 -9.78
C PRO A 14 -8.52 -9.28 -10.79
N SER A 15 -8.35 -8.20 -11.55
CA SER A 15 -9.33 -7.71 -12.53
C SER A 15 -9.13 -8.27 -13.95
N GLN A 16 -10.10 -8.06 -14.84
CA GLN A 16 -10.02 -8.40 -16.27
C GLN A 16 -10.02 -7.10 -17.11
N PRO A 17 -9.13 -6.94 -18.12
CA PRO A 17 -9.07 -5.73 -18.96
C PRO A 17 -10.39 -5.36 -19.62
N GLU A 18 -11.19 -6.37 -20.01
CA GLU A 18 -12.48 -6.22 -20.68
C GLU A 18 -13.52 -5.47 -19.84
N PHE A 19 -13.36 -5.43 -18.52
CA PHE A 19 -14.27 -4.75 -17.60
C PHE A 19 -13.77 -3.37 -17.17
N ALA A 20 -12.50 -3.04 -17.41
CA ALA A 20 -11.85 -1.83 -16.92
C ALA A 20 -11.94 -0.63 -17.87
N GLY A 21 -11.98 -0.88 -19.19
CA GLY A 21 -12.22 0.15 -20.22
C GLY A 21 -13.69 0.14 -20.64
N PHE A 22 -14.35 1.30 -20.57
CA PHE A 22 -15.67 1.48 -21.17
C PHE A 22 -15.75 2.91 -21.67
N GLN A 23 -16.12 3.06 -22.94
CA GLN A 23 -16.39 4.36 -23.54
C GLN A 23 -17.78 4.33 -24.21
N PRO A 24 -18.66 5.29 -23.88
CA PRO A 24 -19.97 5.36 -24.49
C PRO A 24 -19.87 5.77 -25.98
N ILE A 25 -20.86 5.38 -26.78
CA ILE A 25 -20.87 5.65 -28.23
C ILE A 25 -20.87 7.16 -28.58
N GLY A 26 -21.28 8.02 -27.63
CA GLY A 26 -21.38 9.47 -27.84
C GLY A 26 -20.05 10.24 -27.73
N VAL A 27 -18.94 9.60 -27.34
CA VAL A 27 -17.62 10.26 -27.32
C VAL A 27 -17.12 10.40 -28.75
N THR A 28 -17.02 11.64 -29.22
CA THR A 28 -16.55 11.98 -30.57
C THR A 28 -15.19 12.66 -30.57
N ASP A 29 -14.72 13.13 -29.41
CA ASP A 29 -13.40 13.73 -29.27
C ASP A 29 -12.32 12.67 -29.42
N MET A 30 -11.47 12.85 -30.43
CA MET A 30 -10.35 11.92 -30.70
C MET A 30 -9.14 12.18 -29.79
N VAL A 31 -9.17 13.25 -28.99
CA VAL A 31 -8.13 13.60 -28.03
C VAL A 31 -8.81 13.95 -26.71
N ASN A 32 -8.42 13.28 -25.64
CA ASN A 32 -8.93 13.55 -24.32
C ASN A 32 -8.35 14.87 -23.79
N VAL A 33 -9.23 15.85 -23.54
CA VAL A 33 -8.84 17.20 -23.12
C VAL A 33 -8.16 17.28 -21.74
N PHE A 34 -8.24 16.23 -20.92
CA PHE A 34 -7.64 16.21 -19.59
C PHE A 34 -6.20 15.70 -19.60
N ASN A 35 -5.91 14.66 -20.39
CA ASN A 35 -4.59 14.02 -20.41
C ASN A 35 -3.89 14.06 -21.77
N GLY A 36 -4.52 14.60 -22.83
CA GLY A 36 -3.92 14.69 -24.17
C GLY A 36 -3.90 13.37 -24.95
N ASN A 37 -4.36 12.25 -24.37
CA ASN A 37 -4.27 10.95 -25.03
C ASN A 37 -5.23 10.84 -26.22
N PHE A 38 -4.76 10.20 -27.29
CA PHE A 38 -5.60 9.82 -28.42
C PHE A 38 -6.64 8.78 -28.01
N SER A 39 -7.86 8.93 -28.49
CA SER A 39 -8.93 7.97 -28.36
C SER A 39 -9.67 7.81 -29.68
N TYR A 40 -10.12 6.60 -29.98
CA TYR A 40 -10.89 6.34 -31.19
C TYR A 40 -12.07 5.41 -30.91
N ASN A 41 -13.24 5.78 -31.41
CA ASN A 41 -14.46 5.04 -31.18
C ASN A 41 -15.07 4.57 -32.51
N LEU A 42 -15.11 3.26 -32.72
CA LEU A 42 -15.65 2.61 -33.92
C LEU A 42 -17.01 1.96 -33.61
N PRO A 43 -18.14 2.54 -34.08
CA PRO A 43 -19.43 1.88 -33.98
C PRO A 43 -19.46 0.57 -34.78
N LEU A 44 -19.74 -0.55 -34.11
CA LEU A 44 -19.77 -1.87 -34.75
C LEU A 44 -21.17 -2.22 -35.24
N LEU A 45 -22.17 -2.16 -34.35
CA LEU A 45 -23.56 -2.45 -34.66
C LEU A 45 -24.47 -1.88 -33.57
N GLU A 46 -25.76 -1.80 -33.85
CA GLU A 46 -26.81 -1.62 -32.85
C GLU A 46 -27.68 -2.88 -32.87
N VAL A 47 -27.88 -3.53 -31.71
CA VAL A 47 -28.77 -4.70 -31.60
C VAL A 47 -30.20 -4.16 -31.56
N PRO A 48 -31.00 -4.31 -32.62
CA PRO A 48 -32.28 -3.61 -32.70
C PRO A 48 -33.29 -4.17 -31.71
N GLY A 49 -34.15 -3.31 -31.17
CA GLY A 49 -35.28 -3.66 -30.32
C GLY A 49 -36.54 -2.84 -30.67
N PRO A 50 -37.71 -3.18 -30.12
CA PRO A 50 -38.98 -2.54 -30.48
C PRO A 50 -39.04 -1.03 -30.20
N ASN A 51 -38.35 -0.56 -29.15
CA ASN A 51 -38.38 0.83 -28.67
C ASN A 51 -36.97 1.45 -28.55
N GLY A 52 -36.04 1.01 -29.42
CA GLY A 52 -34.63 1.38 -29.39
C GLY A 52 -33.73 0.15 -29.49
N GLY A 53 -32.43 0.33 -29.77
CA GLY A 53 -31.46 -0.76 -29.80
C GLY A 53 -30.33 -0.56 -28.80
N TYR A 54 -29.52 -1.61 -28.62
CA TYR A 54 -28.33 -1.54 -27.79
C TYR A 54 -27.09 -1.31 -28.68
N PRO A 55 -26.44 -0.13 -28.61
CA PRO A 55 -25.27 0.14 -29.42
C PRO A 55 -24.06 -0.64 -28.89
N LEU A 56 -23.28 -1.18 -29.82
CA LEU A 56 -22.00 -1.82 -29.56
C LEU A 56 -20.91 -1.10 -30.35
N ASN A 57 -19.91 -0.62 -29.62
CA ASN A 57 -18.79 0.11 -30.17
C ASN A 57 -17.48 -0.51 -29.69
N LEU A 58 -16.46 -0.39 -30.52
CA LEU A 58 -15.08 -0.76 -30.24
C LEU A 58 -14.31 0.52 -29.96
N SER A 59 -13.74 0.65 -28.77
CA SER A 59 -12.99 1.83 -28.35
C SER A 59 -11.49 1.55 -28.29
N TYR A 60 -10.68 2.55 -28.62
CA TYR A 60 -9.24 2.58 -28.44
C TYR A 60 -8.86 3.74 -27.51
N ASP A 61 -7.93 3.47 -26.60
CA ASP A 61 -7.31 4.47 -25.73
C ASP A 61 -5.78 4.34 -25.83
N ALA A 62 -5.09 5.42 -26.16
CA ALA A 62 -3.64 5.48 -26.19
C ALA A 62 -3.03 5.65 -24.77
N GLY A 63 -1.70 5.58 -24.69
CA GLY A 63 -0.97 5.57 -23.42
C GLY A 63 -0.73 4.15 -22.92
N ILE A 64 -0.38 3.26 -23.84
CA ILE A 64 -0.20 1.84 -23.56
C ILE A 64 1.07 1.61 -22.74
N GLY A 65 0.89 0.99 -21.57
CA GLY A 65 2.01 0.56 -20.72
C GLY A 65 2.55 -0.81 -21.15
N MET A 66 3.86 -1.03 -20.97
CA MET A 66 4.51 -2.31 -21.28
C MET A 66 3.87 -3.51 -20.56
N GLU A 67 3.41 -3.30 -19.33
CA GLU A 67 2.82 -4.33 -18.48
C GLU A 67 1.31 -4.46 -18.68
N GLN A 68 0.69 -3.59 -19.50
CA GLN A 68 -0.73 -3.64 -19.79
C GLN A 68 -1.08 -4.95 -20.53
N GLU A 69 -2.07 -5.66 -20.03
CA GLU A 69 -2.61 -6.85 -20.68
C GLU A 69 -3.56 -6.42 -21.81
N ALA A 70 -3.42 -7.06 -22.98
CA ALA A 70 -4.36 -6.86 -24.08
C ALA A 70 -5.74 -7.43 -23.72
N SER A 71 -6.81 -6.72 -24.09
CA SER A 71 -8.17 -7.25 -23.96
C SER A 71 -8.41 -8.36 -25.00
N TRP A 72 -9.53 -9.05 -24.92
CA TRP A 72 -10.02 -9.99 -25.94
C TRP A 72 -10.18 -9.42 -27.35
N VAL A 73 -10.09 -8.09 -27.54
CA VAL A 73 -10.11 -7.40 -28.84
C VAL A 73 -8.81 -6.67 -29.17
N GLY A 74 -7.73 -6.90 -28.41
CA GLY A 74 -6.39 -6.39 -28.69
C GLY A 74 -5.87 -5.36 -27.68
N LEU A 75 -4.57 -5.07 -27.75
CA LEU A 75 -3.88 -4.10 -26.90
C LEU A 75 -4.39 -2.68 -27.16
N GLY A 76 -4.78 -1.97 -26.09
CA GLY A 76 -5.39 -0.63 -26.19
C GLY A 76 -6.83 -0.60 -26.69
N TRP A 77 -7.33 -1.69 -27.28
CA TRP A 77 -8.70 -1.84 -27.72
C TRP A 77 -9.59 -2.41 -26.62
N ASN A 78 -10.82 -1.95 -26.54
CA ASN A 78 -11.83 -2.47 -25.62
C ASN A 78 -13.19 -2.60 -26.30
N LEU A 79 -13.92 -3.64 -25.92
CA LEU A 79 -15.31 -3.87 -26.27
C LEU A 79 -16.01 -4.34 -25.00
N ASN A 80 -16.75 -3.45 -24.37
CA ASN A 80 -17.42 -3.68 -23.09
C ASN A 80 -18.89 -3.24 -23.17
N VAL A 81 -19.77 -4.07 -22.66
CA VAL A 81 -21.22 -3.81 -22.58
C VAL A 81 -21.63 -3.12 -21.27
N GLY A 82 -20.70 -2.91 -20.36
CA GLY A 82 -20.94 -2.34 -19.05
C GLY A 82 -20.77 -3.35 -17.93
N SER A 83 -20.20 -2.89 -16.83
CA SER A 83 -19.97 -3.63 -15.61
C SER A 83 -19.80 -2.65 -14.45
N ILE A 84 -19.86 -3.17 -13.23
CA ILE A 84 -19.37 -2.47 -12.05
C ILE A 84 -17.98 -2.99 -11.77
N THR A 85 -16.99 -2.11 -11.72
CA THR A 85 -15.64 -2.45 -11.24
C THR A 85 -15.47 -1.99 -9.80
N ARG A 86 -15.08 -2.93 -8.93
CA ARG A 86 -14.78 -2.66 -7.52
C ARG A 86 -13.29 -2.37 -7.39
N ASN A 87 -12.96 -1.17 -6.96
CA ASN A 87 -11.61 -0.82 -6.53
C ASN A 87 -11.48 -1.18 -5.04
N LEU A 88 -10.86 -2.33 -4.80
CA LEU A 88 -10.59 -2.86 -3.46
C LEU A 88 -9.55 -1.99 -2.75
N ARG A 89 -9.84 -1.57 -1.52
CA ARG A 89 -8.89 -0.89 -0.65
C ARG A 89 -8.88 -1.60 0.70
N GLY A 90 -7.70 -1.95 1.21
CA GLY A 90 -7.59 -2.66 2.48
C GLY A 90 -8.29 -4.02 2.47
N VAL A 91 -9.33 -4.17 3.29
CA VAL A 91 -10.14 -5.39 3.40
C VAL A 91 -11.48 -5.18 2.66
N PRO A 92 -11.98 -6.16 1.89
CA PRO A 92 -13.26 -6.01 1.19
C PRO A 92 -14.40 -5.59 2.13
N ASP A 93 -15.12 -4.54 1.76
CA ASP A 93 -16.20 -3.94 2.57
C ASP A 93 -17.28 -4.91 3.05
N ASP A 94 -17.54 -5.96 2.28
CA ASP A 94 -18.56 -6.98 2.50
C ASP A 94 -18.05 -8.22 3.27
N PHE A 95 -16.83 -8.17 3.81
CA PHE A 95 -16.32 -9.19 4.74
C PHE A 95 -17.00 -9.10 6.10
N ASN A 96 -17.48 -10.23 6.60
CA ASN A 96 -18.21 -10.34 7.86
C ASN A 96 -17.67 -11.47 8.73
N GLY A 97 -16.39 -11.39 9.09
CA GLY A 97 -15.66 -12.43 9.82
C GLY A 97 -14.89 -13.39 8.91
N ASP A 98 -14.80 -13.08 7.61
CA ASP A 98 -13.91 -13.73 6.65
C ASP A 98 -12.47 -13.74 7.15
N LYS A 99 -11.79 -14.86 6.96
CA LYS A 99 -10.47 -15.10 7.56
C LYS A 99 -9.35 -14.61 6.66
N ILE A 100 -8.60 -13.62 7.13
CA ILE A 100 -7.31 -13.23 6.56
C ILE A 100 -6.22 -13.95 7.33
N THR A 101 -5.40 -14.73 6.64
CA THR A 101 -4.29 -15.47 7.26
C THR A 101 -3.00 -14.68 7.10
N LYS A 102 -2.33 -14.39 8.21
CA LYS A 102 -0.98 -13.81 8.21
C LYS A 102 0.02 -14.82 8.74
N SER A 103 1.08 -15.02 7.98
CA SER A 103 2.19 -15.91 8.31
C SER A 103 3.47 -15.09 8.46
N TYR A 104 4.25 -15.34 9.50
CA TYR A 104 5.47 -14.57 9.78
C TYR A 104 6.55 -15.47 10.38
N TYR A 105 7.79 -15.27 9.95
CA TYR A 105 8.97 -15.90 10.53
C TYR A 105 10.17 -14.96 10.42
N ILE A 106 10.96 -14.97 11.48
CA ILE A 106 12.27 -14.33 11.53
C ILE A 106 13.12 -15.19 12.48
N LYS A 107 14.39 -15.39 12.15
CA LYS A 107 15.34 -16.16 12.96
C LYS A 107 15.43 -15.60 14.38
N PRO A 108 15.52 -16.42 15.44
CA PRO A 108 15.75 -15.90 16.79
C PRO A 108 16.99 -14.99 16.85
N ASN A 109 16.82 -13.80 17.44
CA ASN A 109 17.88 -12.83 17.64
C ASN A 109 18.42 -12.95 19.07
N TRP A 110 19.61 -13.54 19.21
CA TRP A 110 20.25 -13.70 20.50
C TRP A 110 21.52 -12.85 20.62
N ASN A 111 21.84 -12.47 21.85
CA ASN A 111 22.98 -11.63 22.18
C ASN A 111 23.63 -12.14 23.46
N VAL A 112 24.94 -12.40 23.41
CA VAL A 112 25.75 -12.69 24.59
C VAL A 112 26.71 -11.54 24.83
N GLY A 113 26.79 -11.05 26.07
CA GLY A 113 27.66 -9.94 26.46
C GLY A 113 28.51 -10.29 27.67
N LEU A 114 29.77 -9.84 27.65
CA LEU A 114 30.69 -9.81 28.76
C LEU A 114 31.00 -8.34 29.05
N THR A 115 30.59 -7.87 30.22
CA THR A 115 30.74 -6.49 30.66
C THR A 115 31.80 -6.41 31.76
N VAL A 116 32.76 -5.49 31.61
CA VAL A 116 33.71 -5.10 32.63
C VAL A 116 33.52 -3.62 32.88
N GLY A 117 33.30 -3.20 34.12
CA GLY A 117 33.18 -1.78 34.44
C GLY A 117 33.54 -1.47 35.88
N SER A 118 33.78 -0.21 36.21
CA SER A 118 33.93 0.24 37.60
C SER A 118 32.69 1.04 38.00
N PRO A 119 31.92 0.63 39.03
CA PRO A 119 30.68 1.30 39.39
C PRO A 119 30.85 2.73 39.89
N ASN A 120 32.00 3.11 40.46
CA ASN A 120 32.31 4.47 40.95
C ASN A 120 33.83 4.63 41.19
N PHE A 121 34.44 5.75 40.77
CA PHE A 121 35.72 6.23 41.32
C PHE A 121 35.44 7.22 42.47
N GLU A 122 35.87 6.90 43.68
CA GLU A 122 35.83 7.82 44.83
C GLU A 122 37.16 8.60 44.89
N LEU A 123 37.17 9.83 44.38
CA LEU A 123 38.36 10.68 44.37
C LEU A 123 38.39 11.51 45.66
N PHE A 124 39.31 11.19 46.56
CA PHE A 124 39.73 11.93 47.76
C PHE A 124 38.81 13.05 48.24
N ASN A 125 38.02 12.75 49.28
CA ASN A 125 37.31 13.72 50.14
C ASN A 125 36.26 14.62 49.46
N PHE A 126 35.82 14.27 48.25
CA PHE A 126 34.57 14.76 47.69
C PHE A 126 33.41 13.89 48.21
N ASP A 127 32.50 14.49 48.96
CA ASP A 127 31.34 13.81 49.56
C ASP A 127 30.53 13.04 48.50
N ALA A 128 30.50 11.71 48.61
CA ALA A 128 29.87 10.78 47.67
C ALA A 128 28.35 11.01 47.48
N SER A 129 27.73 11.87 48.30
CA SER A 129 26.34 12.30 48.12
C SER A 129 26.12 13.29 46.96
N LYS A 130 27.19 13.75 46.28
CA LYS A 130 27.13 14.87 45.31
C LYS A 130 27.54 14.57 43.86
N GLY A 131 28.13 13.40 43.54
CA GLY A 131 28.40 13.01 42.15
C GLY A 131 29.08 11.64 41.96
N SER A 132 28.92 11.05 40.78
CA SER A 132 29.39 9.70 40.40
C SER A 132 30.04 9.68 39.02
N LEU A 133 31.12 8.95 38.83
CA LEU A 133 31.74 8.68 37.53
C LEU A 133 31.98 7.17 37.39
N SER A 134 31.41 6.55 36.35
CA SER A 134 31.60 5.13 36.05
C SER A 134 32.02 4.92 34.60
N LEU A 135 32.97 4.00 34.40
CA LEU A 135 33.40 3.52 33.09
C LEU A 135 32.94 2.08 32.93
N ASN A 136 32.38 1.74 31.77
CA ASN A 136 32.00 0.38 31.43
C ASN A 136 32.50 0.03 30.03
N GLY A 137 32.84 -1.25 29.82
CA GLY A 137 33.20 -1.82 28.54
C GLY A 137 32.49 -3.15 28.38
N THR A 138 31.83 -3.37 27.26
CA THR A 138 31.13 -4.62 26.97
C THR A 138 31.64 -5.21 25.66
N LEU A 139 32.19 -6.42 25.73
CA LEU A 139 32.37 -7.27 24.56
C LEU A 139 31.07 -8.05 24.36
N TYR A 140 30.54 -8.07 23.14
CA TYR A 140 29.33 -8.84 22.88
C TYR A 140 29.37 -9.54 21.53
N TYR A 141 28.58 -10.60 21.40
CA TYR A 141 28.30 -11.25 20.14
C TYR A 141 26.79 -11.34 19.96
N ASN A 142 26.31 -10.79 18.85
CA ASN A 142 24.91 -10.84 18.45
C ASN A 142 24.74 -11.75 17.23
N SER A 143 23.71 -12.59 17.21
CA SER A 143 23.48 -13.56 16.14
C SER A 143 23.29 -12.94 14.76
N TYR A 144 22.87 -11.67 14.71
CA TYR A 144 22.73 -10.90 13.49
C TYR A 144 23.96 -10.02 13.27
N LYS A 145 24.28 -9.14 14.23
CA LYS A 145 25.31 -8.11 14.05
C LYS A 145 26.75 -8.61 14.23
N GLY A 146 26.95 -9.85 14.68
CA GLY A 146 28.25 -10.44 14.98
C GLY A 146 28.92 -9.84 16.23
N ALA A 147 30.25 -9.95 16.31
CA ALA A 147 31.03 -9.45 17.43
C ALA A 147 31.10 -7.90 17.44
N GLY A 148 30.98 -7.30 18.62
CA GLY A 148 31.07 -5.86 18.83
C GLY A 148 31.65 -5.49 20.19
N VAL A 149 32.01 -4.22 20.32
CA VAL A 149 32.58 -3.62 21.53
C VAL A 149 31.82 -2.35 21.85
N LYS A 150 31.34 -2.26 23.08
CA LYS A 150 30.74 -1.04 23.65
C LYS A 150 31.66 -0.45 24.70
N LEU A 151 31.78 0.86 24.72
CA LEU A 151 32.47 1.63 25.75
C LEU A 151 31.49 2.68 26.28
N GLY A 152 31.17 2.63 27.57
CA GLY A 152 30.26 3.56 28.22
C GLY A 152 30.96 4.40 29.28
N LEU A 153 30.63 5.69 29.29
CA LEU A 153 30.96 6.64 30.33
C LEU A 153 29.66 7.18 30.91
N ASP A 154 29.46 7.01 32.21
CA ASP A 154 28.35 7.62 32.93
C ASP A 154 28.88 8.61 33.96
N ALA A 155 28.48 9.87 33.86
CA ALA A 155 28.77 10.93 34.82
C ALA A 155 27.46 11.42 35.42
N GLY A 156 27.34 11.42 36.75
CA GLY A 156 26.16 11.88 37.48
C GLY A 156 26.53 12.92 38.53
N ALA A 157 25.65 13.88 38.78
CA ALA A 157 25.77 14.85 39.86
C ALA A 157 24.42 14.99 40.56
N SER A 158 24.39 14.86 41.88
CA SER A 158 23.16 14.99 42.67
C SER A 158 23.28 16.14 43.67
N LEU A 159 22.28 17.00 43.73
CA LEU A 159 22.14 18.04 44.74
C LEU A 159 21.16 17.56 45.81
N GLY A 160 21.68 16.86 46.82
CA GLY A 160 20.90 16.20 47.86
C GLY A 160 20.14 14.96 47.35
N SER A 161 19.14 14.49 48.10
CA SER A 161 18.24 13.40 47.69
C SER A 161 17.18 13.86 46.67
N VAL A 162 17.26 15.13 46.24
CA VAL A 162 16.15 15.80 45.57
C VAL A 162 16.35 16.02 44.08
N LEU A 163 17.52 16.48 43.63
CA LEU A 163 17.76 16.77 42.21
C LEU A 163 19.00 16.01 41.71
N GLY A 164 18.88 15.25 40.62
CA GLY A 164 19.96 14.48 40.00
C GLY A 164 20.11 14.83 38.52
N GLY A 165 21.31 15.17 38.07
CA GLY A 165 21.68 15.25 36.66
C GLY A 165 22.57 14.08 36.28
N ARG A 166 22.38 13.52 35.08
CA ARG A 166 23.21 12.44 34.55
C ARG A 166 23.55 12.71 33.09
N LEU A 167 24.76 12.36 32.68
CA LEU A 167 25.21 12.32 31.31
C LEU A 167 25.76 10.92 31.05
N THR A 168 25.14 10.20 30.12
CA THR A 168 25.61 8.89 29.67
C THR A 168 26.10 8.99 28.23
N ILE A 169 27.35 8.65 27.98
CA ILE A 169 27.97 8.58 26.65
C ILE A 169 28.33 7.12 26.39
N ASN A 170 27.76 6.50 25.35
CA ASN A 170 28.10 5.15 24.93
C ASN A 170 28.63 5.16 23.51
N PHE A 171 29.76 4.53 23.26
CA PHE A 171 30.27 4.25 21.93
C PHE A 171 30.14 2.76 21.63
N ASP A 172 29.60 2.42 20.48
CA ASP A 172 29.50 1.07 19.95
C ASP A 172 30.09 1.04 18.53
N ASN A 173 31.03 0.12 18.27
CA ASN A 173 31.67 0.02 16.95
C ASN A 173 30.74 -0.44 15.81
N ARG A 174 29.54 -0.94 16.13
CA ARG A 174 28.49 -1.34 15.17
C ARG A 174 27.38 -0.31 15.03
N SER A 175 27.02 0.46 16.07
CA SER A 175 25.92 1.43 16.01
C SER A 175 26.34 2.91 16.05
N GLY A 176 27.49 3.23 16.65
CA GLY A 176 28.01 4.60 16.75
C GLY A 176 28.00 5.15 18.17
N LEU A 177 28.01 6.49 18.30
CA LEU A 177 28.04 7.21 19.58
C LEU A 177 26.62 7.62 20.01
N ASP A 178 26.19 7.19 21.19
CA ASP A 178 24.98 7.62 21.89
C ASP A 178 25.33 8.59 23.04
N VAL A 179 24.65 9.72 23.12
CA VAL A 179 24.77 10.73 24.19
C VAL A 179 23.40 10.98 24.80
N ASN A 180 23.28 10.77 26.11
CA ASN A 180 22.01 10.80 26.84
C ASN A 180 22.14 11.66 28.10
N PRO A 181 21.95 12.98 28.03
CA PRO A 181 21.71 13.81 29.20
C PRO A 181 20.33 13.55 29.80
N SER A 182 20.25 13.51 31.13
CA SER A 182 18.99 13.49 31.86
C SER A 182 19.05 14.32 33.15
N LEU A 183 17.90 14.83 33.55
CA LEU A 183 17.67 15.57 34.78
C LEU A 183 16.46 14.95 35.50
N SER A 184 16.63 14.53 36.73
CA SER A 184 15.59 13.93 37.57
C SER A 184 15.43 14.69 38.89
N LEU A 185 14.18 14.80 39.34
CA LEU A 185 13.76 15.29 40.64
C LEU A 185 13.15 14.11 41.40
N GLN A 186 13.67 13.76 42.57
CA GLN A 186 13.16 12.68 43.41
C GLN A 186 12.84 13.20 44.82
N HIS A 187 11.81 12.73 45.50
CA HIS A 187 11.50 13.14 46.87
C HIS A 187 11.00 11.93 47.65
N LYS A 188 11.63 11.67 48.81
CA LYS A 188 11.26 10.55 49.68
C LYS A 188 10.46 11.09 50.87
N PHE A 189 9.25 10.58 51.06
CA PHE A 189 8.39 10.95 52.19
C PHE A 189 8.77 10.10 53.41
N ASP A 190 9.44 10.74 54.37
CA ASP A 190 9.83 10.11 55.63
C ASP A 190 8.60 9.67 56.45
N GLY A 191 8.63 8.44 56.97
CA GLY A 191 7.59 7.86 57.83
C GLY A 191 6.48 7.05 57.12
N ILE A 192 6.27 7.24 55.82
CA ILE A 192 5.20 6.55 55.04
C ILE A 192 5.80 5.59 53.99
N GLY A 193 7.13 5.59 53.80
CA GLY A 193 7.81 4.67 52.89
C GLY A 193 7.54 4.96 51.41
N ARG A 194 6.97 6.11 51.05
CA ARG A 194 6.68 6.45 49.65
C ARG A 194 7.77 7.36 49.07
N SER A 195 8.19 7.11 47.84
CA SER A 195 9.09 8.00 47.08
C SER A 195 8.40 8.44 45.78
N PHE A 196 8.64 9.69 45.39
CA PHE A 196 8.09 10.34 44.21
C PHE A 196 9.25 10.80 43.31
N GLY A 197 9.18 10.57 42.00
CA GLY A 197 10.24 10.93 41.07
C GLY A 197 9.71 11.41 39.71
N VAL A 198 10.30 12.48 39.17
CA VAL A 198 10.04 13.03 37.84
C VAL A 198 11.37 13.22 37.12
N GLY A 199 11.55 12.67 35.92
CA GLY A 199 12.77 12.78 35.13
C GLY A 199 12.51 13.21 33.69
N ILE A 200 13.43 14.00 33.13
CA ILE A 200 13.46 14.40 31.71
C ILE A 200 14.81 13.98 31.14
N GLY A 201 14.81 13.21 30.06
CA GLY A 201 16.00 12.77 29.34
C GLY A 201 15.94 13.16 27.88
N ALA A 202 17.07 13.44 27.26
CA ALA A 202 17.19 13.64 25.82
C ALA A 202 18.28 12.71 25.29
N SER A 203 18.03 12.02 24.18
CA SER A 203 18.97 11.07 23.59
C SER A 203 19.39 11.51 22.18
N PHE A 204 20.67 11.36 21.88
CA PHE A 204 21.25 11.66 20.57
C PHE A 204 22.17 10.52 20.14
N HIS A 205 22.08 10.10 18.88
CA HIS A 205 22.89 9.02 18.32
C HIS A 205 23.53 9.44 17.01
N SER A 206 24.81 9.11 16.82
CA SER A 206 25.62 9.61 15.71
C SER A 206 25.12 9.22 14.32
N THR A 207 24.37 8.11 14.19
CA THR A 207 23.80 7.66 12.90
C THR A 207 22.29 7.84 12.80
N GLN A 208 21.61 8.18 13.90
CA GLN A 208 20.14 8.33 13.94
C GLN A 208 19.69 9.75 14.32
N GLY A 209 20.62 10.64 14.65
CA GLY A 209 20.30 12.01 15.09
C GLY A 209 19.71 12.05 16.50
N PHE A 210 18.90 13.08 16.77
CA PHE A 210 18.12 13.18 18.01
C PHE A 210 17.04 12.09 18.01
N ARG A 211 17.07 11.19 19.01
CA ARG A 211 16.24 9.98 19.00
C ARG A 211 14.97 10.16 19.81
N ASP A 212 15.07 10.59 21.06
CA ASP A 212 13.92 10.77 21.94
C ASP A 212 14.12 11.88 22.98
N LEU A 213 12.99 12.48 23.38
CA LEU A 213 12.82 13.21 24.62
C LEU A 213 11.97 12.32 25.53
N SER A 214 12.56 11.80 26.59
CA SER A 214 11.91 10.89 27.53
C SER A 214 11.45 11.62 28.78
N TYR A 215 10.19 11.38 29.19
CA TYR A 215 9.65 11.81 30.47
C TYR A 215 9.36 10.58 31.33
N GLN A 216 9.86 10.57 32.56
CA GLN A 216 9.75 9.45 33.49
C GLN A 216 9.05 9.89 34.78
N TYR A 217 7.95 9.23 35.11
CA TYR A 217 7.29 9.33 36.42
C TYR A 217 7.53 8.04 37.20
N ILE A 218 8.00 8.15 38.44
CA ILE A 218 8.33 7.02 39.32
C ILE A 218 7.62 7.23 40.66
N GLU A 219 6.84 6.24 41.08
CA GLU A 219 6.27 6.18 42.41
C GLU A 219 6.63 4.84 43.06
N GLU A 220 7.35 4.89 44.17
CA GLU A 220 7.87 3.71 44.88
C GLU A 220 7.22 3.64 46.26
N SER A 221 6.73 2.46 46.67
CA SER A 221 6.11 2.23 47.97
C SER A 221 6.87 1.15 48.73
N ASP A 222 7.52 1.56 49.81
CA ASP A 222 8.36 0.76 50.68
C ASP A 222 7.53 0.28 51.88
N SER A 223 6.93 -0.91 51.79
CA SER A 223 6.20 -1.49 52.92
C SER A 223 7.17 -2.10 53.91
N LYS A 224 7.41 -1.43 55.06
CA LYS A 224 8.16 -2.06 56.16
C LYS A 224 7.40 -3.30 56.65
N PRO A 225 8.03 -4.49 56.72
CA PRO A 225 7.36 -5.68 57.21
C PRO A 225 7.06 -5.55 58.71
N LEU A 226 5.79 -5.58 59.09
CA LEU A 226 5.40 -6.00 60.42
C LEU A 226 5.73 -7.49 60.54
N ARG A 227 6.48 -7.89 61.58
CA ARG A 227 6.96 -9.27 61.80
C ARG A 227 5.81 -10.29 61.68
N GLY A 228 5.73 -10.95 60.53
CA GLY A 228 4.82 -12.06 60.25
C GLY A 228 5.21 -12.70 58.92
N LYS A 229 5.52 -14.01 58.94
CA LYS A 229 5.98 -14.78 57.77
C LYS A 229 5.00 -14.67 56.60
N ASN A 230 5.54 -14.45 55.41
CA ASN A 230 4.91 -14.37 54.07
C ASN A 230 4.43 -12.97 53.65
N GLY A 231 5.37 -12.06 53.41
CA GLY A 231 5.14 -10.82 52.65
C GLY A 231 5.49 -11.03 51.18
N LYS A 232 4.53 -10.79 50.27
CA LYS A 232 4.78 -10.64 48.84
C LYS A 232 4.97 -9.16 48.57
N ASP A 233 6.16 -8.77 48.13
CA ASP A 233 6.45 -7.40 47.71
C ASP A 233 5.70 -7.11 46.40
N PHE A 234 4.90 -6.06 46.39
CA PHE A 234 4.25 -5.54 45.18
C PHE A 234 5.01 -4.27 44.77
N ASN A 235 5.85 -4.37 43.74
CA ASN A 235 6.63 -3.24 43.23
C ASN A 235 5.75 -2.32 42.36
N GLY A 236 5.95 -1.01 42.55
CA GLY A 236 5.19 0.07 41.92
C GLY A 236 5.28 0.13 40.38
N PHE A 237 4.31 0.83 39.80
CA PHE A 237 4.15 1.04 38.37
C PHE A 237 4.95 2.28 37.94
N GLY A 238 5.96 2.13 37.09
CA GLY A 238 6.72 3.23 36.51
C GLY A 238 7.22 2.86 35.12
N GLY A 239 6.62 3.43 34.07
CA GLY A 239 7.00 3.22 32.69
C GLY A 239 7.60 4.50 32.09
N PRO A 240 8.71 4.44 31.33
CA PRO A 240 9.14 5.57 30.51
C PRO A 240 8.18 5.79 29.34
N ALA A 241 7.79 7.04 29.08
CA ALA A 241 7.18 7.44 27.81
C ALA A 241 8.28 7.99 26.90
N GLY A 242 8.51 7.32 25.76
CA GLY A 242 9.48 7.75 24.74
C GLY A 242 8.86 7.67 23.35
N MET A 243 9.16 8.66 22.50
CA MET A 243 8.66 8.75 21.12
C MET A 243 9.58 8.00 20.16
N SER A 244 9.02 7.23 19.23
CA SER A 244 9.73 6.61 18.10
C SER A 244 9.00 6.93 16.80
N PHE A 245 9.74 7.26 15.74
CA PHE A 245 9.18 7.74 14.47
C PHE A 245 9.51 6.79 13.32
N ALA A 246 8.49 6.09 12.77
CA ALA A 246 8.31 5.78 11.34
C ALA A 246 7.19 4.75 11.08
N THR A 247 6.35 5.01 10.07
CA THR A 247 5.40 4.06 9.43
C THR A 247 5.23 4.35 7.92
N LYS A 248 4.73 3.36 7.16
CA LYS A 248 4.10 3.49 5.82
C LYS A 248 2.97 2.45 5.65
N VAL A 249 2.06 2.73 4.70
CA VAL A 249 0.72 2.14 4.45
C VAL A 249 0.76 0.74 3.81
N ALA A 250 -0.11 -0.17 4.28
CA ALA A 250 -0.47 -1.48 3.70
C ALA A 250 -1.80 -1.97 4.34
N VAL A 251 -2.30 -3.18 4.00
CA VAL A 251 -3.38 -3.90 4.74
C VAL A 251 -3.21 -3.66 6.26
N PRO A 252 -4.28 -3.41 7.05
CA PRO A 252 -4.17 -2.96 8.44
C PRO A 252 -3.02 -3.67 9.17
N LYS A 253 -2.03 -2.87 9.58
CA LYS A 253 -0.78 -3.38 10.15
C LYS A 253 -1.12 -4.13 11.42
N THR A 254 -0.76 -5.41 11.46
CA THR A 254 -0.82 -6.22 12.67
C THR A 254 0.59 -6.40 13.18
N ASP A 255 0.84 -6.07 14.43
CA ASP A 255 2.11 -6.39 15.08
C ASP A 255 2.34 -7.90 15.11
N VAL A 256 3.60 -8.32 15.15
CA VAL A 256 3.95 -9.73 15.29
C VAL A 256 4.17 -10.01 16.78
N PRO A 257 3.47 -11.01 17.38
CA PRO A 257 3.67 -11.34 18.78
C PRO A 257 5.05 -11.98 19.01
N LEU A 258 5.89 -11.31 19.79
CA LEU A 258 7.26 -11.72 20.12
C LEU A 258 7.34 -12.30 21.54
N LYS A 259 8.27 -13.25 21.73
CA LYS A 259 8.71 -13.73 23.03
C LYS A 259 10.19 -13.38 23.23
N GLY A 260 10.53 -12.94 24.43
CA GLY A 260 11.90 -12.63 24.80
C GLY A 260 12.32 -13.31 26.10
N MET A 261 13.62 -13.59 26.21
CA MET A 261 14.26 -14.01 27.44
C MET A 261 15.55 -13.22 27.67
N ASN A 262 15.85 -12.84 28.92
CA ASN A 262 17.14 -12.27 29.30
C ASN A 262 17.66 -12.84 30.63
N VAL A 263 18.90 -13.32 30.65
CA VAL A 263 19.54 -13.84 31.87
C VAL A 263 20.89 -13.15 32.07
N GLY A 264 21.13 -12.64 33.27
CA GLY A 264 22.37 -11.98 33.65
C GLY A 264 23.00 -12.59 34.91
N VAL A 265 24.33 -12.60 34.95
CA VAL A 265 25.11 -12.86 36.17
C VAL A 265 26.13 -11.75 36.32
N ALA A 266 26.18 -11.11 37.49
CA ALA A 266 27.17 -10.09 37.78
C ALA A 266 27.93 -10.39 39.07
N LEU A 267 29.24 -10.22 39.03
CA LEU A 267 30.14 -10.26 40.18
C LEU A 267 30.67 -8.85 40.42
N ARG A 268 30.60 -8.40 41.68
CA ARG A 268 31.09 -7.07 42.07
C ARG A 268 32.12 -7.17 43.20
N PRO A 269 33.36 -7.63 42.92
CA PRO A 269 34.44 -7.57 43.90
C PRO A 269 34.80 -6.12 44.21
N GLY A 270 34.99 -5.79 45.48
CA GLY A 270 35.35 -4.46 45.93
C GLY A 270 36.41 -4.43 47.02
N PHE A 271 37.09 -3.29 47.16
CA PHE A 271 37.99 -2.98 48.25
C PHE A 271 37.52 -1.71 48.97
N ALA A 272 37.49 -1.71 50.31
CA ALA A 272 37.03 -0.56 51.11
C ALA A 272 38.02 -0.21 52.24
N GLY A 273 38.55 1.02 52.24
CA GLY A 273 39.41 1.58 53.28
C GLY A 273 38.86 2.88 53.87
N LEU A 274 39.56 3.47 54.85
CA LEU A 274 39.20 4.77 55.45
C LEU A 274 39.17 5.87 54.37
N GLY A 275 37.96 6.21 53.91
CA GLY A 275 37.70 7.29 52.95
C GLY A 275 37.80 6.91 51.46
N PHE A 276 37.90 5.63 51.11
CA PHE A 276 37.81 5.19 49.71
C PHE A 276 37.24 3.77 49.54
N ALA A 277 36.36 3.58 48.56
CA ALA A 277 35.86 2.29 48.11
C ALA A 277 35.96 2.15 46.58
N ALA A 278 36.65 1.11 46.11
CA ALA A 278 36.75 0.77 44.69
C ALA A 278 36.00 -0.54 44.43
N LYS A 279 35.01 -0.52 43.53
CA LYS A 279 34.31 -1.73 43.07
C LYS A 279 34.67 -2.01 41.60
N LEU A 280 34.84 -3.28 41.25
CA LEU A 280 34.91 -3.74 39.87
C LEU A 280 33.62 -4.53 39.60
N LYS A 281 32.97 -4.33 38.46
CA LYS A 281 31.81 -5.10 37.99
C LYS A 281 32.25 -5.98 36.83
N LEU A 282 32.07 -7.29 36.99
CA LEU A 282 32.20 -8.29 35.93
C LEU A 282 30.80 -8.87 35.68
N GLY A 283 30.22 -8.63 34.52
CA GLY A 283 28.89 -9.11 34.15
C GLY A 283 28.93 -10.03 32.94
N ALA A 284 28.11 -11.07 32.93
CA ALA A 284 27.77 -11.84 31.75
C ALA A 284 26.27 -11.78 31.54
N ASN A 285 25.82 -11.59 30.30
CA ASN A 285 24.40 -11.56 29.96
C ASN A 285 24.11 -12.36 28.70
N PHE A 286 22.96 -13.02 28.66
CA PHE A 286 22.38 -13.66 27.49
C PHE A 286 20.97 -13.12 27.28
N ALA A 287 20.66 -12.69 26.06
CA ALA A 287 19.33 -12.27 25.65
C ALA A 287 18.92 -13.06 24.40
N ASP A 288 17.67 -13.49 24.30
CA ASP A 288 17.11 -14.13 23.11
C ASP A 288 15.71 -13.56 22.83
N THR A 289 15.35 -13.41 21.57
CA THR A 289 14.04 -12.90 21.15
C THR A 289 13.60 -13.62 19.89
N TRP A 290 12.38 -14.16 19.90
CA TRP A 290 11.83 -14.96 18.81
C TRP A 290 10.33 -14.70 18.60
N VAL A 291 9.81 -15.07 17.44
CA VAL A 291 8.38 -15.00 17.13
C VAL A 291 7.64 -16.08 17.91
N SER A 292 6.56 -15.72 18.58
CA SER A 292 5.73 -16.67 19.30
C SER A 292 5.14 -17.72 18.33
N SER A 293 4.82 -18.92 18.83
CA SER A 293 4.19 -19.97 18.01
C SER A 293 2.89 -19.52 17.35
N GLU A 294 2.10 -18.69 18.05
CA GLU A 294 0.87 -18.07 17.54
C GLU A 294 1.15 -17.01 16.46
N GLY A 295 2.33 -16.39 16.48
CA GLY A 295 2.76 -15.42 15.47
C GLY A 295 3.25 -16.05 14.17
N LYS A 296 3.53 -17.36 14.15
CA LYS A 296 4.01 -18.05 12.95
C LYS A 296 2.93 -18.10 11.88
N SER A 297 1.70 -18.48 12.24
CA SER A 297 0.56 -18.40 11.34
C SER A 297 -0.71 -18.13 12.13
N LYS A 298 -1.38 -17.01 11.84
CA LYS A 298 -2.58 -16.56 12.54
C LYS A 298 -3.66 -16.15 11.54
N ALA A 299 -4.83 -16.78 11.66
CA ALA A 299 -6.03 -16.39 10.96
C ALA A 299 -6.79 -15.34 11.79
N PHE A 300 -7.01 -14.17 11.21
CA PHE A 300 -7.81 -13.11 11.79
C PHE A 300 -9.17 -13.09 11.12
N LYS A 301 -10.25 -13.09 11.93
CA LYS A 301 -11.56 -12.69 11.42
C LYS A 301 -11.48 -11.21 11.04
N SER A 302 -12.00 -10.86 9.87
CA SER A 302 -11.93 -9.49 9.36
C SER A 302 -13.32 -8.97 9.03
N TYR A 303 -13.54 -7.69 9.34
CA TYR A 303 -14.81 -7.00 9.15
C TYR A 303 -14.57 -5.78 8.26
N GLY A 304 -15.16 -5.81 7.07
CA GLY A 304 -15.13 -4.71 6.12
C GLY A 304 -16.00 -3.54 6.57
N TYR A 305 -15.95 -2.43 5.84
CA TYR A 305 -16.67 -1.20 6.17
C TYR A 305 -18.18 -1.39 6.39
N MET A 306 -18.85 -2.24 5.61
CA MET A 306 -20.30 -2.50 5.73
C MET A 306 -20.62 -3.20 7.06
N TYR A 307 -19.76 -4.12 7.50
CA TYR A 307 -19.97 -4.99 8.66
C TYR A 307 -19.12 -4.64 9.88
N ALA A 308 -18.57 -3.42 9.95
CA ALA A 308 -17.77 -2.94 11.09
C ALA A 308 -18.48 -3.12 12.46
N HIS A 309 -19.81 -3.03 12.49
CA HIS A 309 -20.66 -3.23 13.68
C HIS A 309 -20.73 -4.69 14.17
N ASN A 310 -20.35 -5.66 13.34
CA ASN A 310 -20.36 -7.08 13.73
C ASN A 310 -19.06 -7.52 14.43
N ARG A 311 -18.10 -6.60 14.60
CA ARG A 311 -16.86 -6.88 15.33
C ARG A 311 -17.16 -7.07 16.81
N ASN A 312 -17.08 -8.32 17.27
CA ASN A 312 -17.38 -8.69 18.65
C ASN A 312 -16.14 -9.01 19.49
N SER A 313 -14.95 -9.14 18.88
CA SER A 313 -13.71 -9.45 19.58
C SER A 313 -12.61 -8.42 19.28
N ASP A 314 -11.85 -8.09 20.32
CA ASP A 314 -10.70 -7.18 20.22
C ASP A 314 -9.56 -7.77 19.38
N LYS A 315 -9.55 -9.09 19.13
CA LYS A 315 -8.57 -9.79 18.29
C LYS A 315 -8.88 -9.72 16.79
N ASP A 316 -10.06 -9.23 16.42
CA ASP A 316 -10.53 -9.22 15.03
C ASP A 316 -10.03 -7.98 14.30
N LEU A 317 -9.86 -8.10 12.97
CA LEU A 317 -9.46 -7.01 12.08
C LEU A 317 -10.67 -6.17 11.66
N ILE A 318 -10.45 -4.86 11.57
CA ILE A 318 -11.40 -3.90 11.00
C ILE A 318 -10.69 -3.10 9.91
N ASP A 319 -11.43 -2.71 8.88
CA ASP A 319 -10.86 -2.04 7.71
C ASP A 319 -10.56 -0.56 7.96
N PHE A 320 -9.37 -0.23 8.46
CA PHE A 320 -8.95 1.16 8.61
C PHE A 320 -7.43 1.32 8.54
N ASN A 321 -7.01 2.55 8.29
CA ASN A 321 -5.62 3.00 8.31
C ASN A 321 -5.51 4.30 9.11
N ARG A 322 -4.31 4.69 9.55
CA ARG A 322 -4.05 5.98 10.23
C ARG A 322 -3.01 6.79 9.49
N GLU A 323 -3.27 8.09 9.29
CA GLU A 323 -2.26 9.02 8.78
C GLU A 323 -1.27 9.36 9.91
N LYS A 324 0.03 9.25 9.63
CA LYS A 324 1.11 9.56 10.59
C LYS A 324 0.91 8.81 11.91
N ASP A 325 0.94 7.48 11.85
CA ASP A 325 0.84 6.66 13.04
C ASP A 325 2.11 6.81 13.91
N TYR A 326 2.00 7.55 15.02
CA TYR A 326 3.03 7.75 16.03
C TYR A 326 2.43 7.59 17.43
N ALA A 327 3.28 7.25 18.40
CA ALA A 327 2.86 7.12 19.80
C ALA A 327 2.28 8.45 20.31
N ILE A 328 1.07 8.39 20.89
CA ILE A 328 0.39 9.56 21.44
C ILE A 328 1.21 10.10 22.63
N THR A 329 1.66 11.35 22.54
CA THR A 329 2.36 12.05 23.62
C THR A 329 1.73 13.41 23.90
N LYS A 330 2.10 14.04 25.02
CA LYS A 330 1.60 15.38 25.40
C LYS A 330 2.01 16.47 24.40
N ASP A 331 3.15 16.30 23.73
CA ASP A 331 3.69 17.24 22.76
C ASP A 331 3.22 16.95 21.32
N ALA A 332 2.43 15.90 21.11
CA ALA A 332 1.78 15.64 19.85
C ALA A 332 0.71 16.73 19.61
N PRO A 333 0.90 17.64 18.64
CA PRO A 333 -0.07 18.71 18.43
C PRO A 333 -1.40 18.18 17.86
N TYR A 334 -1.40 16.97 17.28
CA TYR A 334 -2.57 16.35 16.65
C TYR A 334 -2.57 14.83 16.94
N LEU A 335 -3.73 14.18 16.88
CA LEU A 335 -3.80 12.72 16.86
C LEU A 335 -3.67 12.20 15.43
N ALA A 336 -3.17 10.98 15.28
CA ALA A 336 -3.19 10.29 13.99
C ALA A 336 -4.65 10.14 13.52
N LEU A 337 -4.96 10.65 12.33
CA LEU A 337 -6.32 10.63 11.82
C LEU A 337 -6.62 9.23 11.25
N PRO A 338 -7.61 8.50 11.80
CA PRO A 338 -8.05 7.25 11.20
C PRO A 338 -8.83 7.54 9.92
N ASN A 339 -8.57 6.75 8.90
CA ASN A 339 -9.34 6.74 7.66
C ASN A 339 -9.73 5.29 7.34
N PHE A 340 -11.01 5.08 7.07
CA PHE A 340 -11.50 3.81 6.56
C PHE A 340 -10.96 3.54 5.17
N SER A 341 -10.72 2.28 4.84
CA SER A 341 -10.28 1.88 3.50
C SER A 341 -11.46 1.42 2.65
N TYR A 342 -12.61 2.08 2.75
CA TYR A 342 -13.84 1.69 2.03
C TYR A 342 -13.59 1.43 0.53
N ASP A 343 -14.30 0.52 -0.08
CA ASP A 343 -14.19 0.22 -1.50
C ASP A 343 -14.89 1.29 -2.35
N ILE A 344 -14.52 1.35 -3.63
CA ILE A 344 -15.19 2.22 -4.61
C ILE A 344 -15.75 1.36 -5.74
N TYR A 345 -17.00 1.62 -6.11
CA TYR A 345 -17.74 0.90 -7.14
C TYR A 345 -17.96 1.84 -8.33
N ASN A 346 -17.21 1.62 -9.41
CA ASN A 346 -17.35 2.38 -10.64
C ASN A 346 -18.34 1.66 -11.56
N VAL A 347 -19.53 2.25 -11.70
CA VAL A 347 -20.60 1.75 -12.54
C VAL A 347 -20.44 2.33 -13.94
N ARG A 348 -20.37 1.46 -14.94
CA ARG A 348 -20.27 1.85 -16.35
C ARG A 348 -21.24 1.02 -17.19
N ALA A 349 -22.02 1.67 -18.04
CA ALA A 349 -22.82 1.07 -19.10
C ALA A 349 -23.26 2.16 -20.09
N GLN A 350 -23.83 1.77 -21.23
CA GLN A 350 -24.35 2.75 -22.19
C GLN A 350 -25.46 3.59 -21.54
N GLY A 351 -25.27 4.92 -21.50
CA GLY A 351 -26.21 5.84 -20.85
C GLY A 351 -26.16 5.86 -19.31
N GLN A 352 -25.18 5.20 -18.69
CA GLN A 352 -25.01 5.17 -17.23
C GLN A 352 -23.52 5.25 -16.85
N SER A 353 -23.16 6.25 -16.06
CA SER A 353 -21.85 6.33 -15.42
C SER A 353 -22.01 6.92 -14.02
N ALA A 354 -21.50 6.22 -13.02
CA ALA A 354 -21.56 6.67 -11.64
C ALA A 354 -20.40 6.06 -10.84
N MET A 355 -20.03 6.71 -9.74
CA MET A 355 -19.06 6.20 -8.79
C MET A 355 -19.72 6.12 -7.42
N PHE A 356 -20.06 4.93 -6.97
CA PHE A 356 -20.63 4.72 -5.65
C PHE A 356 -19.56 4.35 -4.64
N ARG A 357 -19.77 4.78 -3.40
CA ARG A 357 -19.09 4.22 -2.25
C ARG A 357 -20.09 3.94 -1.14
N PRO A 358 -19.86 2.93 -0.30
CA PRO A 358 -20.64 2.81 0.91
C PRO A 358 -20.33 3.97 1.84
N ARG A 359 -21.35 4.36 2.59
CA ARG A 359 -21.34 5.33 3.68
C ARG A 359 -22.00 4.67 4.86
N ARG A 360 -21.47 4.89 6.06
CA ARG A 360 -22.14 4.48 7.29
C ARG A 360 -23.08 5.59 7.78
N SER A 361 -24.17 5.16 8.40
CA SER A 361 -25.10 6.06 9.11
C SER A 361 -24.66 6.34 10.54
N ASP A 362 -23.54 5.78 10.97
CA ASP A 362 -22.92 5.94 12.27
C ASP A 362 -21.44 6.31 12.14
N PHE A 363 -20.87 6.80 13.23
CA PHE A 363 -19.44 6.97 13.40
C PHE A 363 -19.03 6.24 14.67
N GLY A 364 -17.90 5.54 14.61
CA GLY A 364 -17.51 4.73 15.75
C GLY A 364 -16.04 4.45 15.94
N VAL A 365 -15.75 3.72 17.01
CA VAL A 365 -14.41 3.59 17.56
C VAL A 365 -13.63 2.49 16.85
N LEU A 366 -12.57 2.90 16.15
CA LEU A 366 -11.64 1.99 15.48
C LEU A 366 -10.50 1.60 16.42
N SER A 367 -10.01 0.37 16.28
CA SER A 367 -8.85 -0.08 17.03
C SER A 367 -8.09 -1.18 16.28
N ASP A 368 -6.80 -1.26 16.54
CA ASP A 368 -5.98 -2.40 16.14
C ASP A 368 -6.46 -3.69 16.83
N PRO A 369 -6.16 -4.88 16.25
CA PRO A 369 -6.44 -6.14 16.92
C PRO A 369 -5.54 -6.35 18.13
N HIS A 370 -6.02 -7.12 19.11
CA HIS A 370 -5.26 -7.41 20.31
C HIS A 370 -4.09 -8.37 20.04
N ILE A 371 -2.86 -7.88 20.21
CA ILE A 371 -1.62 -8.64 20.01
C ILE A 371 -0.72 -8.43 21.21
N GLU A 372 -0.17 -9.51 21.75
CA GLU A 372 0.62 -9.51 22.97
C GLU A 372 2.03 -10.04 22.72
N SER A 373 3.02 -9.33 23.24
CA SER A 373 4.42 -9.74 23.30
C SER A 373 4.87 -9.81 24.75
N THR A 374 5.64 -10.85 25.09
CA THR A 374 6.06 -11.13 26.47
C THR A 374 7.57 -11.27 26.55
N ASN A 375 8.19 -10.67 27.55
CA ASN A 375 9.62 -10.81 27.84
C ASN A 375 9.80 -11.26 29.29
N GLY A 376 10.61 -12.27 29.54
CA GLY A 376 10.95 -12.72 30.89
C GLY A 376 12.44 -12.67 31.12
N GLY A 377 12.90 -12.24 32.28
CA GLY A 377 14.32 -12.25 32.56
C GLY A 377 14.68 -12.22 34.03
N GLY A 378 15.95 -12.43 34.31
CA GLY A 378 16.47 -12.33 35.66
C GLY A 378 17.97 -12.12 35.70
N GLU A 379 18.42 -11.41 36.72
CA GLU A 379 19.83 -11.14 36.98
C GLU A 379 20.17 -11.58 38.40
N VAL A 380 21.25 -12.36 38.54
CA VAL A 380 21.83 -12.68 39.85
C VAL A 380 23.11 -11.87 40.00
N THR A 381 23.16 -11.00 41.00
CA THR A 381 24.37 -10.23 41.35
C THR A 381 24.93 -10.72 42.67
N VAL A 382 26.23 -10.99 42.71
CA VAL A 382 26.96 -11.29 43.95
C VAL A 382 27.98 -10.18 44.18
N GLU A 383 27.90 -9.51 45.33
CA GLU A 383 28.84 -8.49 45.75
C GLU A 383 29.72 -9.03 46.88
N ALA A 384 31.03 -8.84 46.79
CA ALA A 384 31.97 -9.18 47.86
C ALA A 384 33.00 -8.06 47.99
N ALA A 385 33.02 -7.38 49.14
CA ALA A 385 33.97 -6.30 49.42
C ALA A 385 34.86 -6.66 50.62
N GLY A 386 36.17 -6.55 50.45
CA GLY A 386 37.18 -6.82 51.49
C GLY A 386 38.04 -5.59 51.80
N GLY A 387 38.34 -5.35 53.08
CA GLY A 387 39.01 -4.14 53.53
C GLY A 387 39.04 -4.04 55.07
N THR A 388 38.78 -2.86 55.63
CA THR A 388 38.65 -2.70 57.11
C THR A 388 37.46 -3.45 57.70
N ASP A 389 36.44 -3.76 56.88
CA ASP A 389 35.31 -4.65 57.17
C ASP A 389 35.07 -5.61 55.99
N PHE A 390 34.53 -6.80 56.24
CA PHE A 390 34.13 -7.75 55.20
C PHE A 390 32.62 -7.72 54.98
N LYS A 391 32.16 -7.46 53.75
CA LYS A 391 30.74 -7.41 53.38
C LYS A 391 30.48 -8.30 52.18
N VAL A 392 29.50 -9.20 52.31
CA VAL A 392 28.98 -10.03 51.21
C VAL A 392 27.49 -9.73 51.06
N GLY A 393 27.07 -9.47 49.83
CA GLY A 393 25.69 -9.22 49.46
C GLY A 393 25.33 -10.01 48.21
N GLY A 394 24.05 -10.32 48.06
CA GLY A 394 23.52 -10.97 46.87
C GLY A 394 22.16 -10.39 46.52
N ASP A 395 21.97 -10.03 45.27
CA ASP A 395 20.72 -9.52 44.73
C ASP A 395 20.21 -10.46 43.65
N ILE A 396 18.93 -10.81 43.73
CA ILE A 396 18.23 -11.55 42.68
C ILE A 396 17.15 -10.65 42.13
N ASN A 397 17.25 -10.31 40.84
CA ASN A 397 16.25 -9.55 40.13
C ASN A 397 15.51 -10.48 39.16
N VAL A 398 14.18 -10.41 39.14
CA VAL A 398 13.35 -11.11 38.15
C VAL A 398 12.41 -10.08 37.52
N VAL A 399 12.44 -9.98 36.19
CA VAL A 399 11.68 -9.02 35.40
C VAL A 399 10.73 -9.76 34.47
N PHE A 400 9.45 -9.41 34.50
CA PHE A 400 8.47 -9.82 33.51
C PHE A 400 7.93 -8.58 32.82
N GLY A 401 8.13 -8.50 31.50
CA GLY A 401 7.60 -7.46 30.64
C GLY A 401 6.46 -8.01 29.79
N LYS A 402 5.38 -7.25 29.69
CA LYS A 402 4.27 -7.52 28.77
C LYS A 402 3.97 -6.23 28.02
N SER A 403 3.94 -6.30 26.70
CA SER A 403 3.47 -5.22 25.83
C SER A 403 2.32 -5.73 24.98
N TRP A 404 1.32 -4.90 24.74
CA TRP A 404 0.18 -5.28 23.91
C TRP A 404 -0.29 -4.10 23.05
N SER A 405 -0.82 -4.40 21.86
CA SER A 405 -1.63 -3.48 21.06
C SER A 405 -3.09 -3.94 21.10
N GLY A 406 -4.04 -3.03 20.87
CA GLY A 406 -5.47 -3.34 20.91
C GLY A 406 -6.34 -2.13 21.25
N SER A 407 -7.63 -2.36 21.42
CA SER A 407 -8.57 -1.32 21.86
C SER A 407 -8.24 -0.80 23.26
N MET A 408 -8.30 0.52 23.43
CA MET A 408 -8.10 1.15 24.73
C MET A 408 -9.25 0.75 25.68
N LYS A 409 -8.89 0.29 26.89
CA LYS A 409 -9.87 -0.02 27.94
C LYS A 409 -10.15 1.24 28.74
N GLU A 410 -11.36 1.76 28.60
CA GLU A 410 -11.84 2.95 29.32
C GLU A 410 -12.77 2.57 30.48
N ASP A 411 -12.99 3.53 31.38
CA ASP A 411 -14.06 3.48 32.35
C ASP A 411 -15.17 4.45 31.94
N GLY A 412 -16.41 3.98 31.90
CA GLY A 412 -17.58 4.76 31.48
C GLY A 412 -18.39 4.04 30.40
N ASP A 413 -19.22 4.81 29.72
CA ASP A 413 -20.20 4.38 28.72
C ASP A 413 -19.91 4.98 27.33
N PHE A 414 -18.71 5.52 27.10
CA PHE A 414 -18.35 6.11 25.80
C PHE A 414 -18.45 5.08 24.67
N ARG A 415 -17.90 3.88 24.84
CA ARG A 415 -18.08 2.77 23.88
C ARG A 415 -19.56 2.44 23.62
N SER A 416 -20.42 2.46 24.63
CA SER A 416 -21.84 2.13 24.41
C SER A 416 -22.56 3.17 23.56
N HIS A 417 -22.09 4.43 23.53
CA HIS A 417 -22.61 5.50 22.70
C HIS A 417 -22.00 5.55 21.29
N PHE A 418 -20.70 5.23 21.15
CA PHE A 418 -19.95 5.41 19.90
C PHE A 418 -19.47 4.12 19.24
N ASP A 419 -19.70 2.92 19.77
CA ASP A 419 -19.47 1.70 18.97
C ASP A 419 -20.49 1.62 17.82
N PHE A 420 -20.04 1.12 16.66
CA PHE A 420 -20.87 0.97 15.46
C PHE A 420 -22.16 0.19 15.74
N LYS A 421 -23.24 0.59 15.09
CA LYS A 421 -24.59 0.07 15.32
C LYS A 421 -25.08 -0.72 14.12
N SER A 422 -25.65 -1.90 14.38
CA SER A 422 -26.46 -2.66 13.43
C SER A 422 -27.89 -2.15 13.35
N GLU A 423 -28.36 -1.50 14.41
CA GLU A 423 -29.75 -1.05 14.60
C GLU A 423 -29.80 0.12 15.58
N ILE A 424 -30.89 0.89 15.53
CA ILE A 424 -31.15 1.94 16.53
C ILE A 424 -31.44 1.26 17.88
N PRO A 425 -30.80 1.68 18.99
CA PRO A 425 -31.08 1.14 20.32
C PRO A 425 -32.58 1.19 20.65
N ALA A 426 -33.12 0.09 21.18
CA ALA A 426 -34.54 -0.02 21.55
C ALA A 426 -34.99 1.05 22.56
N SER A 427 -34.06 1.67 23.28
CA SER A 427 -34.29 2.77 24.22
C SER A 427 -34.62 4.11 23.55
N ASP A 428 -34.28 4.30 22.28
CA ASP A 428 -34.37 5.60 21.60
C ASP A 428 -35.65 5.79 20.76
N ASN A 429 -36.21 4.75 20.12
CA ASN A 429 -37.54 4.81 19.47
C ASN A 429 -38.00 3.46 18.89
N THR A 430 -39.23 3.00 19.18
CA THR A 430 -39.74 1.69 18.71
C THR A 430 -40.30 1.68 17.28
N ASP A 431 -40.73 2.82 16.73
CA ASP A 431 -41.35 2.89 15.38
C ASP A 431 -40.34 3.08 14.23
N GLN A 432 -39.11 3.48 14.56
CA GLN A 432 -38.01 3.71 13.60
C GLN A 432 -37.08 2.48 13.43
N TYR A 433 -37.26 1.45 14.25
CA TYR A 433 -36.40 0.25 14.30
C TYR A 433 -36.29 -0.46 12.93
N GLN A 434 -37.36 -0.47 12.13
CA GLN A 434 -37.37 -1.08 10.79
C GLN A 434 -36.78 -0.19 9.68
N LYS A 435 -36.41 1.07 9.98
CA LYS A 435 -35.98 2.07 8.99
C LYS A 435 -34.49 2.37 9.03
N TYR A 436 -33.75 1.97 10.05
CA TYR A 436 -32.31 2.22 10.11
C TYR A 436 -31.56 1.44 9.01
N GLU A 437 -30.63 2.10 8.33
CA GLU A 437 -29.69 1.49 7.40
C GLU A 437 -28.27 1.69 7.96
N PRO A 438 -27.58 0.64 8.45
CA PRO A 438 -26.23 0.78 9.01
C PRO A 438 -25.23 1.36 8.01
N TYR A 439 -25.44 1.02 6.74
CA TYR A 439 -24.71 1.55 5.61
C TYR A 439 -25.65 1.75 4.42
N TYR A 440 -25.24 2.63 3.51
CA TYR A 440 -25.91 2.90 2.26
C TYR A 440 -24.90 3.30 1.19
N PHE A 441 -25.25 3.15 -0.08
CA PHE A 441 -24.40 3.60 -1.18
C PHE A 441 -24.85 4.96 -1.68
N LYS A 442 -23.87 5.85 -1.90
CA LYS A 442 -24.09 7.20 -2.42
C LYS A 442 -23.13 7.48 -3.56
N ASN A 443 -23.64 8.10 -4.62
CA ASN A 443 -22.84 8.50 -5.78
C ASN A 443 -21.94 9.69 -5.42
N SER A 444 -20.73 9.71 -5.99
CA SER A 444 -19.79 10.81 -5.83
C SER A 444 -20.28 12.05 -6.59
N GLY A 445 -20.25 13.20 -5.94
CA GLY A 445 -20.70 14.47 -6.54
C GLY A 445 -22.20 14.70 -6.55
N GLU A 446 -23.00 13.80 -5.95
CA GLU A 446 -24.45 13.98 -5.80
C GLU A 446 -24.78 15.16 -4.88
N LYS A 447 -25.76 15.99 -5.26
CA LYS A 447 -26.10 17.23 -4.55
C LYS A 447 -27.33 17.02 -3.66
N THR A 448 -27.13 16.39 -2.51
CA THR A 448 -28.20 16.20 -1.53
C THR A 448 -28.09 17.23 -0.41
N ALA A 449 -29.23 17.72 0.09
CA ALA A 449 -29.26 18.59 1.26
C ALA A 449 -29.24 17.74 2.55
N GLU A 450 -28.41 18.12 3.51
CA GLU A 450 -28.45 17.57 4.87
C GLU A 450 -29.45 18.34 5.75
N GLU A 451 -29.98 17.68 6.78
CA GLU A 451 -30.88 18.33 7.74
C GLU A 451 -30.11 19.28 8.66
N VAL A 452 -30.58 20.53 8.78
CA VAL A 452 -29.96 21.61 9.57
C VAL A 452 -29.67 21.19 11.01
N ASP A 453 -30.55 20.41 11.62
CA ASP A 453 -30.39 19.93 13.00
C ASP A 453 -29.19 19.00 13.19
N THR A 454 -28.78 18.24 12.16
CA THR A 454 -27.59 17.38 12.23
C THR A 454 -26.32 18.23 12.29
N TRP A 455 -26.28 19.32 11.52
CA TRP A 455 -25.17 20.27 11.49
C TRP A 455 -25.06 21.05 12.80
N ASN A 456 -26.20 21.44 13.38
CA ASN A 456 -26.27 22.08 14.70
C ASN A 456 -25.76 21.17 15.83
N LYS A 457 -26.05 19.86 15.77
CA LYS A 457 -25.60 18.87 16.77
C LYS A 457 -24.07 18.72 16.84
N ILE A 458 -23.37 18.91 15.71
CA ILE A 458 -21.89 18.92 15.65
C ILE A 458 -21.29 20.34 15.76
N ARG A 459 -22.12 21.34 16.06
CA ARG A 459 -21.75 22.77 16.20
C ARG A 459 -21.15 23.39 14.93
N ASP A 460 -21.69 23.04 13.77
CA ASP A 460 -21.36 23.68 12.48
C ASP A 460 -19.84 23.59 12.17
N GLU A 461 -19.18 24.71 11.86
CA GLU A 461 -17.73 24.77 11.58
C GLU A 461 -16.85 24.92 12.84
N GLN A 462 -17.43 24.85 14.05
CA GLN A 462 -16.67 25.04 15.29
C GLN A 462 -15.81 23.81 15.63
N GLN A 463 -14.63 24.06 16.20
CA GLN A 463 -13.78 22.99 16.72
C GLN A 463 -14.42 22.39 17.97
N VAL A 464 -14.68 21.09 17.91
CA VAL A 464 -15.22 20.30 19.02
C VAL A 464 -14.21 19.24 19.45
N ALA A 465 -14.08 19.03 20.75
CA ALA A 465 -13.20 18.02 21.33
C ALA A 465 -13.98 17.12 22.30
N VAL A 466 -13.50 15.89 22.47
CA VAL A 466 -13.99 14.99 23.51
C VAL A 466 -13.01 15.03 24.67
N ARG A 467 -13.49 15.37 25.87
CA ARG A 467 -12.64 15.39 27.06
C ARG A 467 -12.28 13.99 27.51
N MET A 468 -10.98 13.77 27.69
CA MET A 468 -10.40 12.56 28.24
C MET A 468 -9.76 12.89 29.60
N LYS A 469 -10.24 12.26 30.68
CA LYS A 469 -9.64 12.35 32.02
C LYS A 469 -9.01 11.02 32.38
N MET A 470 -7.74 11.02 32.75
CA MET A 470 -7.07 9.80 33.25
C MET A 470 -7.50 9.54 34.70
N GLY A 471 -8.04 8.36 34.98
CA GLY A 471 -8.39 7.89 36.32
C GLY A 471 -7.67 6.60 36.69
N PHE A 472 -7.52 6.32 37.98
CA PHE A 472 -6.98 5.03 38.46
C PHE A 472 -8.13 4.15 38.95
N SER A 473 -8.31 2.98 38.34
CA SER A 473 -9.45 2.09 38.61
C SER A 473 -9.12 0.65 38.25
N GLY A 474 -9.54 -0.29 39.11
CA GLY A 474 -9.27 -1.72 38.92
C GLY A 474 -7.78 -2.09 38.89
N GLY A 475 -6.90 -1.29 39.50
CA GLY A 475 -5.45 -1.52 39.52
C GLY A 475 -4.69 -1.04 38.28
N SER A 476 -5.33 -0.26 37.40
CA SER A 476 -4.70 0.31 36.19
C SER A 476 -5.16 1.75 35.97
N PHE A 477 -4.32 2.56 35.32
CA PHE A 477 -4.78 3.83 34.77
C PHE A 477 -5.68 3.58 33.57
N LYS A 478 -6.90 4.10 33.62
CA LYS A 478 -7.87 4.04 32.53
C LYS A 478 -8.38 5.45 32.24
N PRO A 479 -8.50 5.82 30.97
CA PRO A 479 -9.18 7.04 30.63
C PRO A 479 -10.68 6.91 30.86
N ARG A 480 -11.28 7.98 31.37
CA ARG A 480 -12.70 8.24 31.34
C ARG A 480 -12.95 9.29 30.26
N ILE A 481 -13.68 8.91 29.23
CA ILE A 481 -13.98 9.75 28.08
C ILE A 481 -15.41 10.28 28.22
N SER A 482 -15.61 11.56 27.93
CA SER A 482 -16.93 12.22 27.94
C SER A 482 -17.77 11.80 26.74
N ASN A 483 -19.09 11.74 26.89
CA ASN A 483 -20.03 11.50 25.77
C ASN A 483 -20.52 12.81 25.13
N TYR A 484 -19.90 13.94 25.46
CA TYR A 484 -20.28 15.27 25.02
C TYR A 484 -19.11 15.97 24.32
N PHE A 485 -19.43 16.75 23.28
CA PHE A 485 -18.48 17.64 22.60
C PHE A 485 -18.28 18.92 23.42
N GLU A 486 -17.03 19.23 23.73
CA GLU A 486 -16.59 20.45 24.39
C GLU A 486 -16.03 21.45 23.37
N HIS A 487 -16.23 22.74 23.66
CA HIS A 487 -15.59 23.84 22.95
C HIS A 487 -14.51 24.45 23.85
N GLU A 488 -13.43 24.95 23.26
CA GLU A 488 -12.26 25.47 23.98
C GLU A 488 -12.58 26.61 24.98
N THR A 489 -13.72 27.29 24.79
CA THR A 489 -14.13 28.45 25.59
C THR A 489 -15.21 28.18 26.65
N ASP A 490 -15.74 26.96 26.80
CA ASP A 490 -16.80 26.69 27.78
C ASP A 490 -16.22 26.55 29.21
N PRO A 491 -16.61 27.42 30.17
CA PRO A 491 -16.08 27.40 31.53
C PRO A 491 -16.50 26.15 32.31
N GLU A 492 -15.68 25.78 33.30
CA GLU A 492 -15.66 24.50 34.00
C GLU A 492 -16.90 24.18 34.87
N THR A 493 -17.95 25.01 34.83
CA THR A 493 -19.06 25.01 35.81
C THR A 493 -20.43 24.63 35.24
N ASP A 494 -20.57 24.42 33.93
CA ASP A 494 -21.87 24.16 33.28
C ASP A 494 -22.05 22.68 32.82
N TYR A 495 -21.34 21.76 33.46
CA TYR A 495 -21.20 20.36 33.02
C TYR A 495 -22.42 19.46 33.24
N GLU A 496 -23.39 19.84 34.08
CA GLU A 496 -24.44 18.90 34.52
C GLU A 496 -25.85 19.16 33.95
N ASN A 497 -26.13 20.31 33.33
CA ASN A 497 -27.54 20.75 33.23
C ASN A 497 -28.19 20.94 31.85
N ALA A 498 -27.53 20.86 30.69
CA ALA A 498 -28.26 21.22 29.46
C ALA A 498 -27.68 20.77 28.09
N ARG A 499 -27.18 19.55 27.91
CA ARG A 499 -26.83 19.08 26.54
C ARG A 499 -27.24 17.63 26.32
N ASP A 500 -27.96 17.37 25.22
CA ASP A 500 -28.31 16.01 24.79
C ASP A 500 -27.02 15.23 24.50
N PRO A 501 -26.91 13.95 24.93
CA PRO A 501 -25.80 13.10 24.57
C PRO A 501 -25.72 12.95 23.04
N ILE A 502 -24.49 12.90 22.52
CA ILE A 502 -24.29 12.71 21.09
C ILE A 502 -24.79 11.32 20.71
N LYS A 503 -25.75 11.25 19.80
CA LYS A 503 -26.10 9.98 19.15
C LYS A 503 -25.01 9.68 18.13
N GLY A 504 -24.27 8.59 18.33
CA GLY A 504 -23.24 8.12 17.40
C GLY A 504 -23.78 7.60 16.05
N TYR A 505 -25.08 7.78 15.80
CA TYR A 505 -25.79 7.25 14.65
C TYR A 505 -26.87 8.24 14.19
N ARG A 506 -27.26 8.13 12.93
CA ARG A 506 -28.33 8.91 12.33
C ARG A 506 -29.68 8.24 12.56
N GLU A 507 -30.68 9.04 12.90
CA GLU A 507 -32.05 8.58 13.19
C GLU A 507 -32.91 8.43 11.92
N THR A 508 -32.52 9.08 10.83
CA THR A 508 -33.22 9.09 9.53
C THR A 508 -32.31 8.56 8.41
N ARG A 509 -32.91 8.03 7.33
CA ARG A 509 -32.17 7.60 6.14
C ARG A 509 -31.61 8.79 5.36
N GLU A 510 -30.46 8.59 4.72
CA GLU A 510 -29.89 9.61 3.84
C GLU A 510 -30.76 9.79 2.59
N ARG A 511 -31.05 11.06 2.24
CA ARG A 511 -31.67 11.39 0.96
C ARG A 511 -30.66 11.16 -0.17
N ARG A 512 -31.10 10.48 -1.25
CA ARG A 512 -30.28 10.17 -2.42
C ARG A 512 -31.04 10.51 -3.71
N GLU A 513 -30.37 11.16 -4.66
CA GLU A 513 -30.86 11.45 -6.02
C GLU A 513 -30.70 10.24 -6.93
N THR A 514 -29.54 9.56 -6.89
CA THR A 514 -29.31 8.33 -7.67
C THR A 514 -29.36 7.11 -6.77
N ASN A 515 -30.21 6.15 -7.12
CA ASN A 515 -30.42 4.96 -6.30
C ASN A 515 -29.60 3.78 -6.83
N MET A 516 -28.76 3.21 -5.96
CA MET A 516 -28.17 1.89 -6.14
C MET A 516 -28.75 0.96 -5.09
N VAL A 517 -29.43 -0.08 -5.53
CA VAL A 517 -29.97 -1.14 -4.66
C VAL A 517 -28.94 -2.26 -4.63
N VAL A 518 -28.49 -2.61 -3.43
CA VAL A 518 -27.51 -3.67 -3.20
C VAL A 518 -28.18 -4.80 -2.44
N ARG A 519 -28.01 -6.04 -2.92
CA ARG A 519 -28.47 -7.25 -2.24
C ARG A 519 -27.30 -8.18 -1.99
N THR A 520 -27.19 -8.63 -0.75
CA THR A 520 -26.22 -9.66 -0.36
C THR A 520 -26.68 -11.03 -0.87
N ILE A 521 -25.78 -11.99 -0.91
CA ILE A 521 -26.12 -13.37 -1.29
C ILE A 521 -27.18 -13.95 -0.33
N GLY A 522 -27.10 -13.60 0.96
CA GLY A 522 -28.10 -13.96 1.96
C GLY A 522 -29.48 -13.42 1.63
N ASP A 523 -29.58 -12.15 1.22
CA ASP A 523 -30.85 -11.51 0.81
C ASP A 523 -31.50 -12.18 -0.41
N LEU A 524 -30.69 -12.86 -1.24
CA LEU A 524 -31.13 -13.56 -2.45
C LEU A 524 -31.57 -15.00 -2.16
N GLY A 525 -31.45 -15.47 -0.92
CA GLY A 525 -31.78 -16.85 -0.50
C GLY A 525 -30.57 -17.75 -0.26
N GLY A 526 -29.36 -17.17 -0.20
CA GLY A 526 -28.11 -17.89 0.12
C GLY A 526 -27.76 -18.97 -0.88
N SER A 527 -27.25 -20.10 -0.40
CA SER A 527 -26.91 -21.28 -1.22
C SER A 527 -28.13 -21.98 -1.85
N SER A 528 -29.35 -21.64 -1.42
CA SER A 528 -30.62 -22.09 -2.02
C SER A 528 -31.21 -21.09 -3.01
N ALA A 529 -30.59 -19.93 -3.18
CA ALA A 529 -31.03 -18.87 -4.08
C ALA A 529 -31.02 -19.36 -5.53
N THR A 530 -32.17 -19.28 -6.21
CA THR A 530 -32.22 -19.35 -7.66
C THR A 530 -32.41 -17.93 -8.18
N THR A 531 -31.32 -17.28 -8.59
CA THR A 531 -31.38 -15.95 -9.22
C THR A 531 -32.39 -15.97 -10.37
N GLN A 532 -33.24 -14.96 -10.49
CA GLN A 532 -34.15 -14.82 -11.64
C GLN A 532 -33.31 -14.49 -12.88
N GLY A 533 -33.67 -15.06 -14.03
CA GLY A 533 -32.91 -14.93 -15.27
C GLY A 533 -31.82 -15.99 -15.48
N LYS A 534 -31.82 -16.61 -16.67
CA LYS A 534 -30.78 -17.54 -17.13
C LYS A 534 -29.77 -16.75 -17.96
N HIS A 535 -28.54 -16.59 -17.47
CA HIS A 535 -27.52 -15.71 -18.08
C HIS A 535 -26.23 -16.43 -18.46
N ILE A 536 -26.00 -17.65 -17.95
CA ILE A 536 -24.77 -18.40 -18.22
C ILE A 536 -25.01 -19.41 -19.32
N VAL A 537 -24.14 -19.43 -20.33
CA VAL A 537 -24.21 -20.34 -21.47
C VAL A 537 -22.96 -21.23 -21.50
N PRO A 538 -23.08 -22.55 -21.73
CA PRO A 538 -21.93 -23.44 -21.89
C PRO A 538 -20.98 -23.00 -23.00
N THR A 539 -19.69 -23.29 -22.84
CA THR A 539 -18.67 -22.87 -23.80
C THR A 539 -18.93 -23.50 -25.17
N GLY A 540 -18.85 -22.68 -26.23
CA GLY A 540 -19.14 -23.12 -27.61
C GLY A 540 -20.63 -23.24 -27.95
N SER A 541 -21.52 -22.86 -27.04
CA SER A 541 -22.98 -22.84 -27.27
C SER A 541 -23.53 -21.42 -27.21
N TYR A 542 -24.78 -21.26 -27.63
CA TYR A 542 -25.53 -20.00 -27.65
C TYR A 542 -26.96 -20.22 -27.09
N PRO A 543 -27.68 -19.16 -26.71
CA PRO A 543 -29.04 -19.28 -26.17
C PRO A 543 -30.03 -20.00 -27.10
N ARG A 544 -29.80 -19.98 -28.43
CA ARG A 544 -30.67 -20.66 -29.40
C ARG A 544 -30.53 -22.17 -29.45
N ASN A 545 -29.38 -22.73 -29.05
CA ASN A 545 -29.06 -24.16 -29.19
C ASN A 545 -28.69 -24.85 -27.86
N SER A 546 -28.66 -24.10 -26.78
CA SER A 546 -28.44 -24.60 -25.42
C SER A 546 -29.35 -23.86 -24.47
N THR A 547 -29.80 -24.53 -23.41
CA THR A 547 -30.59 -23.85 -22.37
C THR A 547 -29.63 -23.08 -21.48
N PRO A 548 -29.72 -21.74 -21.42
CA PRO A 548 -28.89 -20.98 -20.50
C PRO A 548 -29.23 -21.37 -19.05
N THR A 549 -28.27 -21.28 -18.15
CA THR A 549 -28.45 -21.59 -16.74
C THR A 549 -28.46 -20.31 -15.90
N LYS A 550 -29.11 -20.40 -14.74
CA LYS A 550 -29.03 -19.37 -13.71
C LYS A 550 -27.61 -19.37 -13.15
N TYR A 551 -27.07 -18.18 -12.85
CA TYR A 551 -25.93 -18.12 -11.95
C TYR A 551 -26.38 -18.58 -10.56
N GLY A 552 -25.67 -19.52 -9.94
CA GLY A 552 -26.01 -20.05 -8.63
C GLY A 552 -25.04 -19.56 -7.56
N TYR A 553 -25.56 -19.04 -6.45
CA TYR A 553 -24.75 -18.65 -5.29
C TYR A 553 -24.43 -19.85 -4.37
N ALA A 554 -24.46 -21.09 -4.88
CA ALA A 554 -24.32 -22.32 -4.10
C ALA A 554 -23.01 -22.36 -3.28
N ASN A 555 -21.98 -21.66 -3.74
CA ASN A 555 -20.71 -21.49 -3.05
C ASN A 555 -20.46 -20.03 -2.61
N GLY A 556 -21.48 -19.18 -2.58
CA GLY A 556 -21.38 -17.78 -2.13
C GLY A 556 -21.24 -17.68 -0.61
N ILE A 557 -20.77 -16.54 -0.11
CA ILE A 557 -20.83 -16.21 1.33
C ILE A 557 -21.98 -15.24 1.51
N ASP A 558 -22.90 -15.54 2.42
CA ASP A 558 -24.17 -14.80 2.57
C ASP A 558 -23.97 -13.29 2.76
N SER A 559 -22.90 -12.86 3.42
CA SER A 559 -22.60 -11.44 3.63
C SER A 559 -22.08 -10.72 2.39
N GLN A 560 -21.54 -11.44 1.41
CA GLN A 560 -20.96 -10.85 0.21
C GLN A 560 -22.05 -10.29 -0.68
N VAL A 561 -21.74 -9.20 -1.39
CA VAL A 561 -22.69 -8.61 -2.32
C VAL A 561 -22.88 -9.55 -3.52
N GLY A 562 -24.13 -9.92 -3.80
CA GLY A 562 -24.50 -10.81 -4.89
C GLY A 562 -25.09 -10.10 -6.11
N LYS A 563 -25.86 -9.03 -5.88
CA LYS A 563 -26.59 -8.30 -6.93
C LYS A 563 -26.59 -6.80 -6.66
N MET A 564 -26.43 -6.01 -7.72
CA MET A 564 -26.57 -4.55 -7.69
C MET A 564 -27.51 -4.07 -8.81
N GLU A 565 -28.40 -3.14 -8.49
CA GLU A 565 -29.27 -2.46 -9.47
C GLU A 565 -29.01 -0.97 -9.42
N CYS A 566 -28.75 -0.35 -10.57
CA CYS A 566 -28.56 1.10 -10.70
C CYS A 566 -29.67 1.70 -11.55
N ILE A 567 -30.34 2.73 -11.02
CA ILE A 567 -31.42 3.43 -11.73
C ILE A 567 -30.87 4.76 -12.23
N ASN A 568 -30.96 4.99 -13.54
CA ASN A 568 -30.54 6.26 -14.14
C ASN A 568 -31.64 7.33 -14.00
N PRO A 569 -31.34 8.62 -14.22
CA PRO A 569 -32.35 9.70 -14.13
C PRO A 569 -33.52 9.57 -15.11
N ASN A 570 -33.35 8.81 -16.20
CA ASN A 570 -34.42 8.51 -17.17
C ASN A 570 -35.30 7.32 -16.72
N GLY A 571 -35.02 6.72 -15.57
CA GLY A 571 -35.74 5.60 -14.96
C GLY A 571 -35.38 4.21 -15.51
N TYR A 572 -34.41 4.09 -16.42
CA TYR A 572 -33.90 2.79 -16.83
C TYR A 572 -33.16 2.13 -15.67
N THR A 573 -33.38 0.84 -15.49
CA THR A 573 -32.72 0.05 -14.45
C THR A 573 -31.70 -0.87 -15.08
N TYR A 574 -30.45 -0.77 -14.60
CA TYR A 574 -29.32 -1.59 -15.00
C TYR A 574 -29.07 -2.63 -13.91
N HIS A 575 -29.15 -3.91 -14.26
CA HIS A 575 -29.02 -5.02 -13.32
C HIS A 575 -27.65 -5.67 -13.48
N TYR A 576 -26.94 -5.83 -12.37
CA TYR A 576 -25.63 -6.43 -12.30
C TYR A 576 -25.67 -7.64 -11.36
N ASP A 577 -26.02 -8.80 -11.91
CA ASP A 577 -26.41 -9.97 -11.10
C ASP A 577 -25.33 -11.08 -11.02
N ILE A 578 -24.21 -10.92 -11.73
CA ILE A 578 -23.11 -11.91 -11.71
C ILE A 578 -21.86 -11.29 -11.09
N PRO A 579 -21.54 -11.60 -9.81
CA PRO A 579 -20.27 -11.24 -9.21
C PRO A 579 -19.14 -12.12 -9.79
N VAL A 580 -18.04 -11.48 -10.20
CA VAL A 580 -16.83 -12.14 -10.68
C VAL A 580 -15.80 -12.14 -9.56
N TYR A 581 -15.36 -13.34 -9.16
CA TYR A 581 -14.50 -13.52 -7.99
C TYR A 581 -13.02 -13.60 -8.35
N ASN A 582 -12.19 -12.90 -7.55
CA ASN A 582 -10.86 -13.36 -7.24
C ASN A 582 -11.00 -14.35 -6.08
N THR A 583 -10.76 -15.64 -6.32
CA THR A 583 -11.03 -16.71 -5.36
C THR A 583 -9.95 -16.88 -4.31
N TYR A 584 -8.73 -16.44 -4.60
CA TYR A 584 -7.57 -16.49 -3.69
C TYR A 584 -6.56 -15.40 -4.04
N GLN A 585 -5.92 -14.82 -3.03
CA GLN A 585 -4.77 -13.94 -3.21
C GLN A 585 -3.75 -14.17 -2.08
N LYS A 586 -2.47 -14.19 -2.44
CA LYS A 586 -1.35 -14.30 -1.52
C LYS A 586 -0.28 -13.28 -1.89
N GLU A 587 0.14 -12.52 -0.90
CA GLU A 587 1.27 -11.60 -0.98
C GLU A 587 2.37 -12.14 -0.09
N ALA A 588 3.56 -12.37 -0.65
CA ALA A 588 4.69 -12.94 0.08
C ALA A 588 5.92 -12.05 -0.05
N VAL A 589 6.64 -11.89 1.07
CA VAL A 589 7.96 -11.23 1.16
C VAL A 589 8.87 -12.15 1.96
N PHE A 590 10.07 -12.43 1.45
CA PHE A 590 11.00 -13.35 2.08
C PHE A 590 12.45 -12.90 1.87
N ALA A 591 13.32 -13.26 2.81
CA ALA A 591 14.75 -13.09 2.68
C ALA A 591 15.30 -14.05 1.62
N ILE A 592 16.32 -13.58 0.91
CA ILE A 592 17.06 -14.35 -0.06
C ILE A 592 18.54 -14.23 0.25
N ASP A 593 19.33 -15.16 -0.26
CA ASP A 593 20.77 -15.04 -0.12
C ASP A 593 21.28 -13.93 -1.02
N GLY A 594 22.07 -13.05 -0.40
CA GLY A 594 22.61 -11.85 -0.99
C GLY A 594 23.43 -12.03 -2.25
N ARG A 595 23.82 -10.89 -2.81
CA ARG A 595 24.81 -10.76 -3.88
C ARG A 595 26.12 -11.48 -3.51
N ASN A 596 26.28 -12.73 -3.94
CA ASN A 596 27.56 -13.44 -3.89
C ASN A 596 28.55 -12.71 -4.80
N GLY A 597 29.66 -12.22 -4.23
CA GLY A 597 30.59 -11.29 -4.86
C GLY A 597 31.27 -11.80 -6.14
N GLY A 598 30.56 -11.75 -7.27
CA GLY A 598 31.15 -12.04 -8.58
C GLY A 598 30.19 -12.35 -9.75
N THR A 599 28.88 -12.49 -9.54
CA THR A 599 27.93 -12.83 -10.62
C THR A 599 26.75 -11.86 -10.67
N THR A 600 26.28 -11.61 -11.91
CA THR A 600 25.22 -10.67 -12.33
C THR A 600 24.13 -10.47 -11.28
N ILE A 601 24.09 -9.28 -10.69
CA ILE A 601 23.08 -8.90 -9.70
C ILE A 601 21.69 -9.00 -10.37
N PRO A 602 20.72 -9.72 -9.79
CA PRO A 602 19.35 -9.75 -10.29
C PRO A 602 18.67 -8.42 -9.90
N TYR A 603 18.91 -7.36 -10.68
CA TYR A 603 18.53 -5.99 -10.29
C TYR A 603 17.01 -5.73 -10.25
N SER A 604 16.17 -6.56 -10.85
CA SER A 604 14.69 -6.45 -10.78
C SER A 604 13.98 -7.70 -10.30
N GLN A 605 14.50 -8.87 -10.65
CA GLN A 605 13.89 -10.15 -10.32
C GLN A 605 14.94 -11.18 -9.95
N THR A 606 14.63 -11.99 -8.94
CA THR A 606 15.46 -13.10 -8.50
C THR A 606 14.72 -14.44 -8.62
N THR A 607 15.48 -15.51 -8.78
CA THR A 607 14.97 -16.87 -8.65
C THR A 607 14.87 -17.26 -7.18
N TYR A 608 13.93 -18.13 -6.86
CA TYR A 608 13.71 -18.61 -5.50
C TYR A 608 13.15 -20.04 -5.54
N SER A 609 13.15 -20.70 -4.40
CA SER A 609 12.63 -22.05 -4.19
C SER A 609 11.40 -22.02 -3.26
N SER A 610 10.61 -23.09 -3.26
CA SER A 610 9.45 -23.18 -2.36
C SER A 610 9.82 -23.18 -0.87
N SER A 611 11.06 -23.57 -0.50
CA SER A 611 11.54 -23.47 0.88
C SER A 611 11.78 -22.03 1.32
N ASP A 612 12.16 -21.14 0.41
CA ASP A 612 12.43 -19.72 0.72
C ASP A 612 11.15 -18.99 1.14
N VAL A 613 10.00 -19.46 0.63
CA VAL A 613 8.68 -18.88 0.88
C VAL A 613 7.94 -19.65 1.98
N SER A 614 8.62 -19.93 3.06
CA SER A 614 8.10 -20.74 4.16
C SER A 614 8.71 -20.36 5.51
N HIS A 615 8.18 -20.95 6.58
CA HIS A 615 8.77 -20.87 7.91
C HIS A 615 10.14 -21.58 8.04
N ASN A 616 10.58 -22.27 6.97
CA ASN A 616 11.87 -22.94 6.90
C ASN A 616 12.86 -22.18 6.01
N ASN A 617 12.60 -20.90 5.72
CA ASN A 617 13.55 -20.07 4.99
C ASN A 617 14.91 -20.10 5.72
N GLY A 618 15.97 -20.46 5.02
CA GLY A 618 17.34 -20.49 5.55
C GLY A 618 18.21 -19.34 5.04
N ASN A 619 17.65 -18.47 4.21
CA ASN A 619 18.39 -17.47 3.48
C ASN A 619 18.39 -16.11 4.18
N GLY A 620 19.45 -15.33 3.98
CA GLY A 620 19.62 -14.03 4.62
C GLY A 620 19.87 -14.12 6.14
N GLN A 621 20.34 -13.02 6.71
CA GLN A 621 20.74 -12.99 8.13
C GLN A 621 19.56 -13.18 9.09
N ASP A 622 18.39 -12.67 8.70
CA ASP A 622 17.17 -12.68 9.50
C ASP A 622 16.22 -13.85 9.16
N GLU A 623 16.53 -14.66 8.13
CA GLU A 623 15.65 -15.74 7.61
C GLU A 623 14.20 -15.28 7.42
N PHE A 624 14.01 -14.01 7.03
CA PHE A 624 12.70 -13.37 7.04
C PHE A 624 11.71 -14.08 6.11
N TYR A 625 10.48 -14.25 6.58
CA TYR A 625 9.34 -14.64 5.76
C TYR A 625 8.09 -13.98 6.30
N SER A 626 7.31 -13.36 5.42
CA SER A 626 6.00 -12.81 5.73
C SER A 626 5.06 -13.07 4.56
N ALA A 627 3.87 -13.58 4.84
CA ALA A 627 2.81 -13.72 3.85
C ALA A 627 1.45 -13.30 4.39
N THR A 628 0.64 -12.69 3.53
CA THR A 628 -0.77 -12.39 3.79
C THR A 628 -1.63 -13.08 2.74
N GLU A 629 -2.61 -13.85 3.19
CA GLU A 629 -3.55 -14.58 2.33
C GLU A 629 -4.96 -14.02 2.52
N LEU A 630 -5.57 -13.60 1.40
CA LEU A 630 -6.94 -13.12 1.33
C LEU A 630 -7.84 -14.20 0.73
N PRO A 631 -9.02 -14.46 1.34
CA PRO A 631 -10.01 -15.37 0.79
C PRO A 631 -10.74 -14.72 -0.39
N LYS A 632 -11.68 -15.46 -0.99
CA LYS A 632 -12.41 -15.00 -2.16
C LYS A 632 -13.14 -13.67 -1.94
N TYR A 633 -13.09 -12.79 -2.92
CA TYR A 633 -13.86 -11.53 -2.96
C TYR A 633 -14.25 -11.19 -4.41
N ALA A 634 -15.40 -10.52 -4.58
CA ALA A 634 -15.86 -10.08 -5.90
C ALA A 634 -15.11 -8.81 -6.33
N HIS A 635 -14.48 -8.82 -7.51
CA HIS A 635 -13.77 -7.66 -8.07
C HIS A 635 -14.61 -6.90 -9.12
N SER A 636 -15.64 -7.54 -9.68
CA SER A 636 -16.53 -6.93 -10.67
C SER A 636 -17.93 -7.54 -10.62
N TYR A 637 -18.92 -6.81 -11.12
CA TYR A 637 -20.29 -7.28 -11.30
C TYR A 637 -20.70 -7.06 -12.75
N LEU A 638 -21.12 -8.12 -13.44
CA LEU A 638 -21.43 -8.07 -14.87
C LEU A 638 -22.85 -7.59 -15.12
N LEU A 639 -23.04 -6.73 -16.12
CA LEU A 639 -24.37 -6.30 -16.54
C LEU A 639 -25.11 -7.49 -17.14
N THR A 640 -26.25 -7.85 -16.58
CA THR A 640 -27.07 -9.01 -17.00
C THR A 640 -28.30 -8.59 -17.78
N GLN A 641 -28.86 -7.41 -17.48
CA GLN A 641 -30.02 -6.87 -18.19
C GLN A 641 -30.18 -5.36 -18.01
N ILE A 642 -30.86 -4.73 -18.96
CA ILE A 642 -31.34 -3.35 -18.89
C ILE A 642 -32.85 -3.40 -19.10
N THR A 643 -33.62 -2.74 -18.24
CA THR A 643 -35.08 -2.65 -18.34
C THR A 643 -35.53 -1.18 -18.32
N SER A 644 -36.53 -0.85 -19.14
CA SER A 644 -37.14 0.47 -19.15
C SER A 644 -38.10 0.69 -17.96
N PRO A 645 -38.50 1.94 -17.66
CA PRO A 645 -39.43 2.24 -16.57
C PRO A 645 -40.81 1.58 -16.72
N ASP A 646 -41.22 1.26 -17.95
CA ASP A 646 -42.47 0.61 -18.33
C ASP A 646 -42.35 -0.92 -18.51
N TYR A 647 -41.19 -1.50 -18.17
CA TYR A 647 -40.99 -2.95 -18.25
C TYR A 647 -41.86 -3.68 -17.22
N VAL A 648 -42.53 -4.74 -17.67
CA VAL A 648 -43.37 -5.60 -16.82
C VAL A 648 -43.06 -7.07 -17.14
N ASP A 649 -42.50 -7.76 -16.15
CA ASP A 649 -42.28 -9.21 -16.16
C ASP A 649 -43.60 -9.94 -15.87
N LEU A 650 -44.13 -10.68 -16.85
CA LEU A 650 -45.45 -11.33 -16.73
C LEU A 650 -45.41 -12.65 -15.96
N THR A 651 -44.28 -13.37 -15.99
CA THR A 651 -44.18 -14.73 -15.44
C THR A 651 -43.19 -14.85 -14.28
N GLY A 652 -42.47 -13.77 -13.96
CA GLY A 652 -41.49 -13.71 -12.88
C GLY A 652 -40.17 -14.42 -13.21
N ASP A 653 -39.86 -14.61 -14.50
CA ASP A 653 -38.67 -15.31 -14.98
C ASP A 653 -37.59 -14.38 -15.56
N GLY A 654 -37.79 -13.07 -15.41
CA GLY A 654 -36.96 -12.01 -15.98
C GLY A 654 -37.26 -11.79 -17.47
N PRO A 655 -36.47 -10.98 -18.20
CA PRO A 655 -36.78 -10.55 -19.56
C PRO A 655 -37.03 -11.70 -20.55
N THR A 656 -38.27 -11.87 -20.94
CA THR A 656 -38.72 -12.87 -21.92
C THR A 656 -39.55 -12.22 -23.03
N ASN A 657 -39.88 -12.99 -24.06
CA ASN A 657 -40.53 -12.46 -25.26
C ASN A 657 -42.00 -12.05 -25.01
N ASP A 658 -42.64 -12.62 -24.00
CA ASP A 658 -44.00 -12.30 -23.58
C ASP A 658 -44.09 -10.98 -22.81
N ASP A 659 -42.99 -10.53 -22.19
CA ASP A 659 -42.96 -9.29 -21.39
C ASP A 659 -43.24 -8.00 -22.18
N PHE A 660 -43.77 -7.01 -21.45
CA PHE A 660 -43.99 -5.65 -21.95
C PHE A 660 -42.81 -4.72 -21.66
N GLY A 661 -42.76 -3.59 -22.38
CA GLY A 661 -41.68 -2.60 -22.28
C GLY A 661 -40.42 -3.00 -23.05
N TYR A 662 -39.36 -2.21 -22.88
CA TYR A 662 -38.06 -2.43 -23.49
C TYR A 662 -37.13 -3.17 -22.53
N TRP A 663 -36.42 -4.16 -23.08
CA TRP A 663 -35.39 -4.87 -22.35
C TRP A 663 -34.23 -5.29 -23.27
N VAL A 664 -33.06 -5.41 -22.65
CA VAL A 664 -31.86 -6.02 -23.24
C VAL A 664 -31.34 -7.04 -22.24
N LYS A 665 -30.99 -8.24 -22.70
CA LYS A 665 -30.43 -9.31 -21.88
C LYS A 665 -29.03 -9.67 -22.37
N PHE A 666 -28.11 -9.87 -21.43
CA PHE A 666 -26.72 -10.22 -21.69
C PHE A 666 -26.46 -11.65 -21.19
N TYR A 667 -25.80 -12.42 -22.04
CA TYR A 667 -25.39 -13.80 -21.75
C TYR A 667 -23.88 -13.90 -21.70
N TYR A 668 -23.36 -14.70 -20.78
CA TYR A 668 -21.93 -14.89 -20.58
C TYR A 668 -21.53 -16.36 -20.65
N ASN A 669 -20.30 -16.60 -21.08
CA ASN A 669 -19.64 -17.88 -20.90
C ASN A 669 -18.62 -17.78 -19.77
N GLN A 670 -18.71 -18.70 -18.80
CA GLN A 670 -17.70 -18.85 -17.75
C GLN A 670 -16.54 -19.71 -18.29
N HIS A 671 -15.44 -19.08 -18.66
CA HIS A 671 -14.26 -19.74 -19.21
C HIS A 671 -13.36 -20.32 -18.10
N ALA A 672 -13.27 -19.63 -16.96
CA ALA A 672 -12.62 -20.13 -15.76
C ALA A 672 -13.55 -20.04 -14.56
N ALA A 673 -13.80 -21.20 -13.94
CA ALA A 673 -14.71 -21.39 -12.83
C ALA A 673 -13.96 -21.95 -11.62
N SER A 674 -14.58 -21.90 -10.44
CA SER A 674 -14.07 -22.55 -9.22
C SER A 674 -13.59 -23.99 -9.49
N GLY A 675 -12.35 -24.31 -9.10
CA GLY A 675 -11.68 -25.59 -9.38
C GLY A 675 -10.94 -25.67 -10.72
N SER A 676 -11.04 -24.63 -11.56
CA SER A 676 -10.33 -24.47 -12.83
C SER A 676 -10.01 -22.99 -13.11
N GLU A 677 -9.73 -22.24 -12.06
CA GLU A 677 -9.53 -20.79 -12.10
C GLU A 677 -8.34 -20.40 -12.98
N TYR A 678 -8.36 -19.16 -13.43
CA TYR A 678 -7.21 -18.53 -14.07
C TYR A 678 -6.25 -18.05 -12.97
N GLU A 679 -5.02 -18.52 -13.01
CA GLU A 679 -3.99 -18.13 -12.05
C GLU A 679 -3.25 -16.89 -12.56
N TRP A 680 -3.13 -15.87 -11.73
CA TRP A 680 -2.41 -14.63 -12.05
C TRP A 680 -1.29 -14.39 -11.03
N ARG A 681 -0.24 -13.71 -11.46
CA ARG A 681 0.96 -13.51 -10.65
C ARG A 681 1.78 -12.30 -11.09
N GLU A 682 2.39 -11.66 -10.11
CA GLU A 682 3.41 -10.63 -10.29
C GLU A 682 4.66 -10.95 -9.45
N PRO A 683 5.83 -11.12 -10.07
CA PRO A 683 6.02 -11.23 -11.52
C PRO A 683 5.56 -12.59 -12.08
N TYR A 684 5.63 -12.82 -13.39
CA TYR A 684 5.05 -14.03 -14.01
C TYR A 684 5.64 -15.37 -13.51
N THR A 685 6.96 -15.48 -13.30
CA THR A 685 7.61 -16.73 -12.83
C THR A 685 8.61 -16.56 -11.68
N LYS A 686 9.32 -15.43 -11.60
CA LYS A 686 10.37 -15.14 -10.59
C LYS A 686 9.82 -14.41 -9.35
N ALA A 687 10.65 -13.80 -8.52
CA ALA A 687 10.18 -12.85 -7.50
C ALA A 687 10.80 -11.47 -7.75
N ASN A 688 10.09 -10.39 -7.44
CA ASN A 688 10.64 -9.04 -7.48
C ASN A 688 11.76 -8.95 -6.44
N TYR A 689 12.94 -8.54 -6.88
CA TYR A 689 14.09 -8.36 -6.00
C TYR A 689 13.97 -7.03 -5.25
N ILE A 690 14.08 -7.08 -3.93
CA ILE A 690 14.04 -5.94 -3.03
C ILE A 690 15.45 -5.81 -2.44
N PRO A 691 16.30 -4.94 -3.02
CA PRO A 691 17.64 -4.74 -2.47
C PRO A 691 17.55 -4.16 -1.06
N GLY A 692 18.36 -4.71 -0.16
CA GLY A 692 18.63 -4.14 1.16
C GLY A 692 19.57 -2.95 1.07
N PHE A 693 20.38 -2.75 2.10
CA PHE A 693 21.42 -1.73 2.07
C PHE A 693 22.57 -2.16 1.14
N TYR A 694 23.07 -1.30 0.26
CA TYR A 694 24.24 -1.65 -0.58
C TYR A 694 25.48 -2.02 0.25
N SER A 695 25.52 -1.54 1.49
CA SER A 695 26.57 -1.86 2.46
C SER A 695 26.47 -3.27 3.06
N ASN A 696 25.31 -3.93 2.99
CA ASN A 696 25.01 -5.24 3.55
C ASN A 696 24.48 -6.17 2.46
N THR A 697 25.08 -7.35 2.31
CA THR A 697 24.59 -8.32 1.32
C THR A 697 23.55 -9.25 1.93
N GLU A 698 23.44 -9.35 3.26
CA GLU A 698 22.60 -10.36 3.92
C GLU A 698 21.18 -9.88 4.30
N ASP A 699 20.79 -8.68 3.87
CA ASP A 699 19.46 -8.08 4.12
C ASP A 699 18.59 -7.92 2.87
N ASP A 700 19.02 -8.54 1.76
CA ASP A 700 18.27 -8.60 0.52
C ASP A 700 16.99 -9.45 0.69
N LYS A 701 15.91 -8.98 0.08
CA LYS A 701 14.60 -9.63 0.13
C LYS A 701 14.04 -9.82 -1.27
N ALA A 702 13.00 -10.62 -1.38
CA ALA A 702 12.21 -10.76 -2.58
C ALA A 702 10.72 -10.82 -2.26
N SER A 703 9.89 -10.49 -3.24
CA SER A 703 8.43 -10.53 -3.09
C SER A 703 7.72 -11.02 -4.34
N TYR A 704 6.54 -11.61 -4.17
CA TYR A 704 5.58 -11.79 -5.25
C TYR A 704 4.14 -11.65 -4.74
N VAL A 705 3.25 -11.38 -5.67
CA VAL A 705 1.80 -11.47 -5.48
C VAL A 705 1.27 -12.55 -6.40
N TYR A 706 0.41 -13.42 -5.88
CA TYR A 706 -0.21 -14.51 -6.62
C TYR A 706 -1.70 -14.55 -6.31
N GLY A 707 -2.53 -14.94 -7.28
CA GLY A 707 -3.94 -15.16 -7.05
C GLY A 707 -4.60 -16.04 -8.09
N LYS A 708 -5.88 -16.31 -7.84
CA LYS A 708 -6.75 -17.13 -8.69
C LYS A 708 -8.04 -16.38 -8.93
N LYS A 709 -8.49 -16.30 -10.18
CA LYS A 709 -9.71 -15.56 -10.55
C LYS A 709 -10.61 -16.34 -11.52
N GLU A 710 -11.88 -16.01 -11.48
CA GLU A 710 -12.86 -16.44 -12.49
C GLU A 710 -12.72 -15.58 -13.75
N ILE A 711 -13.03 -16.16 -14.92
CA ILE A 711 -12.99 -15.46 -16.22
C ILE A 711 -14.32 -15.64 -16.92
N TYR A 712 -14.92 -14.54 -17.36
CA TYR A 712 -16.18 -14.52 -18.10
C TYR A 712 -16.02 -13.74 -19.39
N TYR A 713 -16.62 -14.23 -20.46
CA TYR A 713 -16.73 -13.50 -21.72
C TYR A 713 -18.19 -13.34 -22.10
N LEU A 714 -18.52 -12.19 -22.67
CA LEU A 714 -19.83 -11.99 -23.27
C LEU A 714 -20.03 -12.99 -24.41
N ASN A 715 -21.15 -13.72 -24.35
CA ASN A 715 -21.54 -14.77 -25.29
C ASN A 715 -22.61 -14.29 -26.25
N ALA A 716 -23.62 -13.57 -25.76
CA ALA A 716 -24.68 -13.00 -26.59
C ALA A 716 -25.33 -11.78 -25.96
N ILE A 717 -25.88 -10.90 -26.82
CA ILE A 717 -26.79 -9.81 -26.43
C ILE A 717 -28.12 -10.05 -27.11
N GLU A 718 -29.20 -10.10 -26.35
CA GLU A 718 -30.55 -10.38 -26.85
C GLU A 718 -31.49 -9.21 -26.57
N THR A 719 -32.33 -8.91 -27.55
CA THR A 719 -33.52 -8.06 -27.41
C THR A 719 -34.76 -8.88 -27.78
N LYS A 720 -35.93 -8.26 -27.68
CA LYS A 720 -37.18 -8.89 -28.12
C LYS A 720 -37.16 -9.36 -29.60
N THR A 721 -36.39 -8.70 -30.47
CA THR A 721 -36.42 -8.96 -31.92
C THR A 721 -35.12 -9.53 -32.51
N HIS A 722 -33.96 -9.28 -31.90
CA HIS A 722 -32.66 -9.70 -32.43
C HIS A 722 -31.76 -10.31 -31.36
N ILE A 723 -30.74 -11.03 -31.82
CA ILE A 723 -29.63 -11.52 -30.98
C ILE A 723 -28.30 -11.26 -31.68
N ALA A 724 -27.29 -10.83 -30.94
CA ALA A 724 -25.90 -10.77 -31.39
C ALA A 724 -25.09 -11.86 -30.68
N GLU A 725 -24.53 -12.80 -31.43
CA GLU A 725 -23.72 -13.94 -30.94
C GLU A 725 -22.21 -13.64 -31.09
N PHE A 726 -21.44 -13.92 -30.04
CA PHE A 726 -20.00 -13.67 -29.95
C PHE A 726 -19.21 -14.98 -30.07
N THR A 727 -18.41 -15.10 -31.13
CA THR A 727 -17.57 -16.27 -31.40
C THR A 727 -16.15 -16.03 -30.91
N LEU A 728 -15.63 -16.95 -30.08
CA LEU A 728 -14.33 -16.83 -29.43
C LEU A 728 -13.38 -17.97 -29.80
N SER A 729 -12.08 -17.68 -29.85
CA SER A 729 -11.01 -18.69 -29.94
C SER A 729 -9.91 -18.43 -28.91
N ASN A 730 -8.97 -19.37 -28.77
CA ASN A 730 -7.84 -19.22 -27.85
C ASN A 730 -6.87 -18.15 -28.34
N ARG A 731 -6.38 -17.33 -27.41
CA ARG A 731 -5.24 -16.45 -27.62
C ARG A 731 -3.92 -17.23 -27.63
N GLN A 732 -2.90 -16.67 -28.26
CA GLN A 732 -1.51 -17.17 -28.13
C GLN A 732 -0.82 -16.54 -26.92
N ASP A 733 -1.15 -15.28 -26.62
CA ASP A 733 -0.79 -14.54 -25.42
C ASP A 733 -1.83 -14.73 -24.29
N GLY A 734 -1.65 -14.02 -23.16
CA GLY A 734 -2.61 -14.05 -22.05
C GLY A 734 -2.66 -15.39 -21.32
N LYS A 735 -1.57 -16.16 -21.33
CA LYS A 735 -1.48 -17.37 -20.49
C LYS A 735 -1.37 -17.00 -19.02
N GLY A 736 -2.11 -17.72 -18.17
CA GLY A 736 -2.04 -17.56 -16.72
C GLY A 736 -0.67 -17.93 -16.17
N ALA A 737 -0.42 -17.56 -14.92
CA ALA A 737 0.79 -18.00 -14.23
C ALA A 737 0.79 -19.54 -14.13
N PRO A 738 1.93 -20.19 -14.39
CA PRO A 738 2.05 -21.62 -14.18
C PRO A 738 2.21 -21.86 -12.66
N GLY A 739 1.14 -21.86 -11.86
CA GLY A 739 1.25 -22.08 -10.42
C GLY A 739 1.80 -20.89 -9.62
N GLU A 740 1.73 -20.98 -8.29
CA GLU A 740 2.29 -19.99 -7.35
C GLU A 740 3.80 -19.80 -7.51
N HIS A 741 4.51 -20.88 -7.85
CA HIS A 741 5.97 -20.90 -7.98
C HIS A 741 6.49 -20.81 -9.42
N GLY A 742 5.62 -20.45 -10.38
CA GLY A 742 6.04 -20.36 -11.78
C GLY A 742 6.34 -21.72 -12.44
N THR A 743 5.81 -22.82 -11.89
CA THR A 743 5.83 -24.18 -12.46
C THR A 743 4.41 -24.76 -12.56
N GLY A 744 4.00 -25.26 -13.75
CA GLY A 744 2.65 -25.79 -13.97
C GLY A 744 2.10 -25.57 -15.38
N THR A 745 0.85 -25.97 -15.61
CA THR A 745 0.13 -25.73 -16.87
C THR A 745 -0.73 -24.48 -16.77
N ALA A 746 -0.35 -23.46 -17.54
CA ALA A 746 -1.08 -22.20 -17.62
C ALA A 746 -2.37 -22.33 -18.43
N LYS A 747 -3.46 -21.72 -17.93
CA LYS A 747 -4.72 -21.59 -18.67
C LYS A 747 -4.63 -20.43 -19.67
N THR A 748 -5.22 -20.59 -20.85
CA THR A 748 -5.16 -19.59 -21.93
C THR A 748 -6.44 -18.75 -21.97
N LEU A 749 -6.32 -17.43 -22.16
CA LEU A 749 -7.46 -16.53 -22.38
C LEU A 749 -8.05 -16.64 -23.80
N LYS A 750 -9.17 -15.97 -24.05
CA LYS A 750 -9.89 -16.00 -25.33
C LYS A 750 -9.80 -14.66 -26.04
N LYS A 751 -9.89 -14.69 -27.37
CA LYS A 751 -10.07 -13.51 -28.23
C LYS A 751 -11.41 -13.58 -28.95
N LEU A 752 -11.96 -12.42 -29.28
CA LEU A 752 -13.19 -12.29 -30.05
C LEU A 752 -12.90 -12.33 -31.54
N ASP A 753 -13.29 -13.41 -32.23
CA ASP A 753 -13.05 -13.54 -33.68
C ASP A 753 -14.18 -12.89 -34.50
N ARG A 754 -15.43 -13.02 -34.03
CA ARG A 754 -16.60 -12.57 -34.80
C ARG A 754 -17.80 -12.24 -33.92
N ILE A 755 -18.54 -11.20 -34.30
CA ILE A 755 -19.88 -10.91 -33.79
C ILE A 755 -20.88 -11.14 -34.93
N THR A 756 -21.93 -11.91 -34.70
CA THR A 756 -22.96 -12.18 -35.70
C THR A 756 -24.34 -11.79 -35.21
N LEU A 757 -25.00 -10.87 -35.93
CA LEU A 757 -26.35 -10.42 -35.65
C LEU A 757 -27.37 -11.27 -36.40
N TYR A 758 -28.35 -11.81 -35.69
CA TYR A 758 -29.47 -12.56 -36.23
C TYR A 758 -30.81 -11.90 -35.88
N SER A 759 -31.79 -12.06 -36.78
CA SER A 759 -33.19 -11.76 -36.48
C SER A 759 -33.85 -12.99 -35.86
N LYS A 760 -34.56 -12.81 -34.75
CA LYS A 760 -35.33 -13.88 -34.10
C LYS A 760 -36.57 -14.29 -34.91
N LEU A 761 -36.95 -13.49 -35.92
CA LEU A 761 -38.02 -13.80 -36.86
C LEU A 761 -37.56 -14.67 -38.04
N ASP A 762 -36.27 -14.95 -38.18
CA ASP A 762 -35.78 -15.88 -39.21
C ASP A 762 -36.37 -17.28 -38.95
N PRO A 763 -37.08 -17.90 -39.91
CA PRO A 763 -37.67 -19.23 -39.74
C PRO A 763 -36.62 -20.31 -39.43
N ASN A 764 -35.35 -20.08 -39.77
CA ASN A 764 -34.25 -21.00 -39.51
C ASN A 764 -33.47 -20.70 -38.22
N TYR A 765 -33.90 -19.71 -37.44
CA TYR A 765 -33.23 -19.32 -36.20
C TYR A 765 -33.12 -20.49 -35.21
N ILE A 766 -34.20 -21.23 -35.00
CA ILE A 766 -34.23 -22.41 -34.13
C ILE A 766 -33.68 -23.65 -34.84
N SER A 767 -33.88 -23.80 -36.16
CA SER A 767 -33.46 -24.99 -36.92
C SER A 767 -31.94 -25.12 -37.10
N GLY A 768 -31.18 -24.07 -36.73
CA GLY A 768 -29.73 -24.14 -36.54
C GLY A 768 -28.90 -23.42 -37.60
N THR A 769 -29.50 -23.00 -38.71
CA THR A 769 -28.83 -22.35 -39.86
C THR A 769 -29.42 -20.97 -40.21
N PRO A 770 -29.59 -20.03 -39.24
CA PRO A 770 -30.10 -18.70 -39.54
C PRO A 770 -29.18 -17.94 -40.49
N THR A 771 -29.78 -17.07 -41.32
CA THR A 771 -29.01 -16.17 -42.18
C THR A 771 -28.56 -14.96 -41.36
N PRO A 772 -27.24 -14.67 -41.27
CA PRO A 772 -26.76 -13.48 -40.61
C PRO A 772 -27.34 -12.20 -41.23
N VAL A 773 -27.78 -11.26 -40.39
CA VAL A 773 -28.12 -9.90 -40.86
C VAL A 773 -26.84 -9.12 -41.13
N LYS A 774 -25.91 -9.18 -40.16
CA LYS A 774 -24.61 -8.50 -40.20
C LYS A 774 -23.58 -9.36 -39.45
N GLN A 775 -22.36 -9.41 -39.96
CA GLN A 775 -21.23 -10.02 -39.26
C GLN A 775 -20.07 -9.03 -39.20
N ILE A 776 -19.41 -9.02 -38.05
CA ILE A 776 -18.24 -8.19 -37.76
C ILE A 776 -17.10 -9.16 -37.50
N HIS A 777 -16.03 -9.07 -38.28
CA HIS A 777 -14.89 -9.97 -38.19
C HIS A 777 -13.68 -9.19 -37.70
N PHE A 778 -12.92 -9.80 -36.79
CA PHE A 778 -11.72 -9.24 -36.20
C PHE A 778 -10.50 -10.05 -36.64
N VAL A 779 -9.50 -9.37 -37.20
CA VAL A 779 -8.25 -9.98 -37.64
C VAL A 779 -7.14 -9.50 -36.74
N TYR A 780 -6.32 -10.44 -36.25
CA TYR A 780 -5.29 -10.17 -35.26
C TYR A 780 -3.93 -10.70 -35.69
N ASN A 781 -2.89 -10.04 -35.19
CA ASN A 781 -1.53 -10.55 -35.13
C ASN A 781 -0.98 -10.40 -33.70
N TYR A 782 0.33 -10.62 -33.52
CA TYR A 782 1.04 -10.53 -32.24
C TYR A 782 2.33 -9.71 -32.36
N SER A 783 2.26 -8.62 -33.14
CA SER A 783 3.43 -7.79 -33.47
C SER A 783 3.86 -6.86 -32.33
N LEU A 784 2.94 -6.41 -31.47
CA LEU A 784 3.26 -5.42 -30.44
C LEU A 784 3.90 -6.03 -29.19
N CYS A 785 4.96 -5.40 -28.70
CA CYS A 785 5.66 -5.72 -27.46
C CYS A 785 6.15 -7.19 -27.46
N ASP A 786 7.09 -7.50 -28.35
CA ASP A 786 7.57 -8.87 -28.54
C ASP A 786 8.33 -9.42 -27.31
N GLY A 787 8.47 -10.74 -27.17
CA GLY A 787 9.26 -11.35 -26.10
C GLY A 787 8.58 -11.49 -24.74
N ILE A 788 7.25 -11.36 -24.66
CA ILE A 788 6.49 -11.54 -23.40
C ILE A 788 6.49 -13.00 -22.92
N TYR A 789 6.57 -13.19 -21.60
CA TYR A 789 6.63 -14.53 -21.00
C TYR A 789 5.34 -15.35 -21.11
N ASN A 790 4.19 -14.69 -21.28
CA ASN A 790 2.88 -15.33 -21.30
C ASN A 790 2.33 -15.58 -22.73
N ASN A 791 3.22 -15.62 -23.73
CA ASN A 791 2.91 -16.05 -25.10
C ASN A 791 3.47 -17.46 -25.39
N SER A 792 2.70 -18.29 -26.09
CA SER A 792 3.11 -19.66 -26.48
C SER A 792 4.35 -19.74 -27.37
N SER A 793 4.61 -18.72 -28.18
CA SER A 793 5.63 -18.72 -29.22
C SER A 793 6.75 -17.72 -28.95
N GLY A 794 6.70 -17.02 -27.81
CA GLY A 794 7.61 -15.91 -27.51
C GLY A 794 7.30 -14.63 -28.28
N ASN A 795 6.21 -14.61 -29.07
CA ASN A 795 5.71 -13.44 -29.80
C ASN A 795 5.12 -12.39 -28.84
N GLY A 796 4.70 -11.24 -29.36
CA GLY A 796 4.08 -10.15 -28.58
C GLY A 796 2.63 -10.36 -28.15
N LYS A 797 1.97 -9.25 -27.81
CA LYS A 797 0.60 -9.17 -27.29
C LYS A 797 -0.44 -9.18 -28.42
N LEU A 798 -1.65 -9.62 -28.11
CA LEU A 798 -2.76 -9.62 -29.08
C LEU A 798 -2.95 -8.22 -29.68
N THR A 799 -2.77 -8.11 -30.99
CA THR A 799 -2.79 -6.84 -31.73
C THR A 799 -3.90 -6.88 -32.77
N LEU A 800 -4.83 -5.93 -32.70
CA LEU A 800 -5.91 -5.83 -33.68
C LEU A 800 -5.37 -5.20 -34.96
N GLU A 801 -5.43 -5.93 -36.06
CA GLU A 801 -4.92 -5.50 -37.36
C GLU A 801 -6.04 -4.96 -38.24
N GLN A 802 -7.19 -5.65 -38.27
CA GLN A 802 -8.28 -5.29 -39.17
C GLN A 802 -9.65 -5.60 -38.57
N VAL A 803 -10.64 -4.77 -38.93
CA VAL A 803 -12.06 -5.03 -38.69
C VAL A 803 -12.83 -4.85 -40.00
N TYR A 804 -13.65 -5.82 -40.36
CA TYR A 804 -14.51 -5.73 -41.55
C TYR A 804 -15.90 -6.30 -41.33
N PHE A 805 -16.80 -5.92 -42.23
CA PHE A 805 -18.23 -6.18 -42.12
C PHE A 805 -18.72 -7.02 -43.30
N THR A 806 -19.49 -8.06 -43.05
CA THR A 806 -20.22 -8.80 -44.10
C THR A 806 -21.72 -8.80 -43.79
N TYR A 807 -22.55 -8.95 -44.83
CA TYR A 807 -24.01 -8.82 -44.72
C TYR A 807 -24.70 -9.97 -45.44
N GLY A 808 -25.62 -10.67 -44.77
CA GLY A 808 -26.28 -11.82 -45.39
C GLY A 808 -25.28 -12.90 -45.82
N LYS A 809 -25.23 -13.14 -47.13
CA LYS A 809 -24.30 -14.06 -47.80
C LYS A 809 -23.25 -13.32 -48.64
N ASN A 810 -23.11 -12.00 -48.46
CA ASN A 810 -22.21 -11.16 -49.25
C ASN A 810 -20.91 -10.89 -48.49
N ASP A 811 -19.81 -11.45 -48.99
CA ASP A 811 -18.49 -11.35 -48.40
C ASP A 811 -17.64 -10.20 -48.97
N LYS A 812 -18.18 -9.40 -49.90
CA LYS A 812 -17.45 -8.30 -50.55
C LYS A 812 -16.90 -7.27 -49.56
N GLY A 813 -17.53 -7.11 -48.39
CA GLY A 813 -17.05 -6.18 -47.37
C GLY A 813 -15.68 -6.56 -46.77
N SER A 814 -15.21 -7.80 -46.97
CA SER A 814 -13.82 -8.20 -46.65
C SER A 814 -12.77 -7.48 -47.50
N LEU A 815 -13.14 -6.92 -48.66
CA LEU A 815 -12.23 -6.18 -49.55
C LEU A 815 -12.00 -4.73 -49.10
N SER A 816 -12.80 -4.23 -48.16
CA SER A 816 -12.73 -2.84 -47.66
C SER A 816 -12.73 -2.83 -46.12
N PRO A 817 -11.70 -3.38 -45.46
CA PRO A 817 -11.59 -3.39 -44.01
C PRO A 817 -11.17 -2.02 -43.46
N TYR A 818 -11.46 -1.78 -42.18
CA TYR A 818 -10.65 -0.88 -41.37
C TYR A 818 -9.30 -1.55 -41.11
N ARG A 819 -8.18 -0.85 -41.29
CA ARG A 819 -6.83 -1.34 -40.96
C ARG A 819 -6.17 -0.44 -39.93
N PHE A 820 -5.43 -1.05 -39.02
CA PHE A 820 -4.77 -0.38 -37.91
C PHE A 820 -3.26 -0.65 -37.96
N GLU A 821 -2.47 0.43 -38.01
CA GLU A 821 -1.01 0.35 -38.03
C GLU A 821 -0.45 1.07 -36.80
N TYR A 822 0.55 0.46 -36.16
CA TYR A 822 1.10 0.90 -34.88
C TYR A 822 2.56 1.37 -34.99
N GLU A 823 3.18 1.16 -36.15
CA GLU A 823 4.56 1.54 -36.42
C GLU A 823 4.63 2.37 -37.70
N GLU A 824 5.56 3.32 -37.74
CA GLU A 824 5.91 4.02 -38.96
C GLU A 824 7.03 3.26 -39.69
N THR A 825 6.87 3.07 -41.00
CA THR A 825 7.86 2.35 -41.83
C THR A 825 9.25 3.02 -41.70
N GLY A 826 10.23 2.28 -41.17
CA GLY A 826 11.62 2.75 -41.01
C GLY A 826 12.00 3.29 -39.62
N ARG A 827 11.12 3.22 -38.61
CA ARG A 827 11.39 3.64 -37.21
C ARG A 827 11.12 2.53 -36.17
N GLU A 828 11.28 1.27 -36.57
CA GLU A 828 10.66 0.11 -35.90
C GLU A 828 11.11 -0.16 -34.45
N SER A 829 12.33 0.19 -34.02
CA SER A 829 12.84 -0.24 -32.70
C SER A 829 12.34 0.55 -31.48
N ASP A 830 12.09 1.85 -31.63
CA ASP A 830 11.77 2.73 -30.48
C ASP A 830 10.26 2.91 -30.28
N GLN A 831 9.47 2.67 -31.33
CA GLN A 831 8.00 2.79 -31.32
C GLN A 831 7.30 1.46 -31.00
N ASN A 832 7.97 0.32 -31.22
CA ASN A 832 7.51 -0.98 -30.76
C ASN A 832 8.67 -1.75 -30.10
N PRO A 833 9.18 -1.27 -28.95
CA PRO A 833 10.26 -1.95 -28.27
C PRO A 833 9.80 -3.31 -27.71
N ASP A 834 10.72 -4.26 -27.69
CA ASP A 834 10.52 -5.56 -27.04
C ASP A 834 10.20 -5.41 -25.56
N TYR A 835 9.44 -6.36 -25.04
CA TYR A 835 9.17 -6.48 -23.62
C TYR A 835 10.48 -6.62 -22.82
N LYS A 836 10.74 -5.63 -21.96
CA LYS A 836 11.88 -5.62 -21.05
C LYS A 836 11.40 -5.24 -19.68
N LEU A 837 11.21 -6.23 -18.80
CA LEU A 837 10.77 -5.98 -17.44
C LEU A 837 11.60 -4.86 -16.78
N SER A 838 10.92 -3.95 -16.08
CA SER A 838 11.48 -2.77 -15.44
C SER A 838 11.96 -1.67 -16.39
N ALA A 839 11.85 -1.79 -17.72
CA ALA A 839 12.11 -0.72 -18.71
C ALA A 839 10.99 0.32 -18.74
N VAL A 840 10.63 0.81 -17.57
CA VAL A 840 9.62 1.83 -17.34
C VAL A 840 10.21 2.94 -16.50
N ASP A 841 9.83 4.19 -16.80
CA ASP A 841 10.13 5.32 -15.94
C ASP A 841 9.09 5.46 -14.80
N ARG A 842 9.22 6.49 -13.98
CA ARG A 842 8.29 6.78 -12.87
C ARG A 842 6.87 7.14 -13.29
N TRP A 843 6.66 7.51 -14.55
CA TRP A 843 5.34 7.80 -15.11
C TRP A 843 4.74 6.59 -15.82
N GLY A 844 5.50 5.50 -15.96
CA GLY A 844 5.06 4.25 -16.59
C GLY A 844 5.34 4.17 -18.09
N ASN A 845 6.01 5.18 -18.66
CA ASN A 845 6.42 5.19 -20.06
C ASN A 845 7.62 4.27 -20.27
N TYR A 846 7.77 3.74 -21.49
CA TYR A 846 8.96 2.97 -21.84
C TYR A 846 10.21 3.82 -21.64
N LYS A 847 11.27 3.20 -21.10
CA LYS A 847 12.58 3.82 -20.99
C LYS A 847 13.65 2.81 -21.36
N ASN A 848 14.32 3.04 -22.48
CA ASN A 848 15.48 2.26 -22.86
C ASN A 848 16.64 2.56 -21.91
N PHE A 849 17.27 1.51 -21.37
CA PHE A 849 18.45 1.63 -20.53
C PHE A 849 19.65 0.86 -21.12
N GLY A 850 19.64 0.54 -22.41
CA GLY A 850 20.72 -0.20 -23.07
C GLY A 850 20.86 -1.65 -22.58
N THR A 851 21.98 -2.30 -22.94
CA THR A 851 22.21 -3.73 -22.69
C THR A 851 23.29 -4.03 -21.63
N SER A 852 24.02 -3.02 -21.17
CA SER A 852 25.06 -3.18 -20.15
C SER A 852 24.45 -3.39 -18.75
N PRO A 853 24.97 -4.33 -17.94
CA PRO A 853 24.58 -4.49 -16.53
C PRO A 853 24.71 -3.20 -15.69
N GLU A 854 25.64 -2.31 -16.04
CA GLU A 854 25.82 -1.03 -15.34
C GLU A 854 24.69 -0.04 -15.61
N HIS A 855 24.19 -0.01 -16.86
CA HIS A 855 23.06 0.85 -17.22
C HIS A 855 21.76 0.36 -16.59
N TYR A 856 21.57 -0.97 -16.53
CA TYR A 856 20.46 -1.59 -15.82
C TYR A 856 20.43 -1.19 -14.34
N ALA A 857 21.58 -1.30 -13.66
CA ALA A 857 21.71 -0.96 -12.24
C ALA A 857 21.30 0.49 -11.95
N ASN A 858 21.76 1.42 -12.79
CA ASN A 858 21.42 2.82 -12.64
C ASN A 858 19.94 3.09 -12.93
N HIS A 859 19.35 2.42 -13.92
CA HIS A 859 17.92 2.58 -14.22
C HIS A 859 17.04 2.18 -13.03
N VAL A 860 17.30 1.03 -12.40
CA VAL A 860 16.55 0.60 -11.20
C VAL A 860 16.76 1.58 -10.04
N ASP A 861 17.98 2.08 -9.84
CA ASP A 861 18.27 3.05 -8.79
C ASP A 861 17.67 4.44 -9.09
N ASN A 862 17.59 4.82 -10.36
CA ASN A 862 17.21 6.14 -10.85
C ASN A 862 16.17 6.03 -11.98
N PRO A 863 14.94 5.57 -11.69
CA PRO A 863 13.90 5.34 -12.70
C PRO A 863 13.23 6.63 -13.17
N TYR A 864 13.86 7.78 -12.97
CA TYR A 864 13.33 9.07 -13.43
C TYR A 864 13.40 9.15 -14.95
N THR A 865 12.43 9.83 -15.57
CA THR A 865 12.48 10.15 -17.00
C THR A 865 13.75 10.94 -17.30
N ASN A 866 14.56 10.46 -18.23
CA ASN A 866 15.77 11.16 -18.62
C ASN A 866 15.36 12.41 -19.41
N GLN A 867 15.83 13.57 -18.96
CA GLN A 867 15.52 14.85 -19.60
C GLN A 867 16.56 15.24 -20.67
N ASN A 868 17.76 14.64 -20.61
CA ASN A 868 18.82 14.72 -21.62
C ASN A 868 19.36 13.29 -21.82
N GLU A 869 19.42 12.78 -23.04
CA GLU A 869 19.88 11.42 -23.35
C GLU A 869 21.32 11.43 -23.88
N ASP A 870 22.25 11.41 -22.93
CA ASP A 870 23.69 11.17 -23.14
C ASP A 870 24.11 10.14 -22.07
N TYR A 871 23.28 9.10 -21.92
CA TYR A 871 23.29 8.18 -20.77
C TYR A 871 23.85 6.79 -21.12
N ASP A 872 23.78 6.39 -22.38
CA ASP A 872 24.36 5.15 -22.93
C ASP A 872 25.88 5.23 -23.15
N GLY A 873 26.47 6.42 -23.06
CA GLY A 873 27.89 6.62 -23.31
C GLY A 873 28.30 6.29 -24.75
N ASP A 874 27.35 6.26 -25.69
CA ASP A 874 27.62 6.00 -27.10
C ASP A 874 28.17 7.23 -27.83
N GLY A 875 28.07 8.41 -27.19
CA GLY A 875 28.61 9.66 -27.69
C GLY A 875 27.83 10.24 -28.85
N ASP A 876 26.62 9.74 -29.13
CA ASP A 876 25.78 10.19 -30.24
C ASP A 876 24.83 11.31 -29.78
N ALA A 877 25.41 12.49 -29.58
CA ALA A 877 24.67 13.73 -29.42
C ALA A 877 24.18 14.22 -30.79
N ASP A 878 23.23 13.52 -31.40
CA ASP A 878 22.58 13.97 -32.64
C ASP A 878 21.04 14.08 -32.51
N ALA A 879 20.51 15.12 -33.14
CA ALA A 879 19.13 15.63 -33.10
C ALA A 879 18.04 14.54 -32.93
N THR A 880 17.18 14.48 -31.90
CA THR A 880 16.77 15.41 -30.83
C THR A 880 16.25 14.59 -29.63
N ASP A 881 16.72 14.82 -28.40
CA ASP A 881 16.32 14.05 -27.20
C ASP A 881 14.80 14.06 -26.96
N TYR A 882 14.12 15.14 -27.39
CA TYR A 882 12.67 15.25 -27.37
C TYR A 882 11.95 14.22 -28.25
N GLN A 883 12.49 13.94 -29.44
CA GLN A 883 11.89 13.01 -30.38
C GLN A 883 12.00 11.58 -29.86
N LYS A 884 13.17 11.17 -29.34
CA LYS A 884 13.36 9.85 -28.68
C LYS A 884 12.41 9.66 -27.50
N ARG A 885 12.26 10.69 -26.63
CA ARG A 885 11.27 10.66 -25.53
C ARG A 885 9.84 10.51 -26.03
N SER A 886 9.50 11.24 -27.09
CA SER A 886 8.16 11.17 -27.70
C SER A 886 7.90 9.80 -28.33
N ASP A 887 8.91 9.20 -28.99
CA ASP A 887 8.83 7.84 -29.53
C ASP A 887 8.68 6.80 -28.42
N HIS A 888 9.44 6.90 -27.32
CA HIS A 888 9.30 6.04 -26.15
C HIS A 888 7.95 6.21 -25.42
N ALA A 889 7.47 7.44 -25.26
CA ALA A 889 6.16 7.74 -24.65
C ALA A 889 4.99 7.21 -25.51
N SER A 890 5.25 7.01 -26.80
CA SER A 890 4.27 6.55 -27.77
C SER A 890 4.47 5.11 -28.20
N ALA A 891 5.31 4.37 -27.47
CA ALA A 891 5.54 2.95 -27.66
C ALA A 891 4.22 2.18 -27.67
N TRP A 892 4.07 1.28 -28.65
CA TRP A 892 2.90 0.41 -28.85
C TRP A 892 1.57 1.12 -29.17
N ASN A 893 1.55 2.45 -29.29
CA ASN A 893 0.34 3.21 -29.58
C ASN A 893 -0.01 3.19 -31.08
N LEU A 894 -1.31 3.22 -31.40
CA LEU A 894 -1.85 3.26 -32.76
C LEU A 894 -1.40 4.53 -33.48
N ARG A 895 -0.83 4.38 -34.67
CA ARG A 895 -0.29 5.48 -35.49
C ARG A 895 -1.16 5.82 -36.69
N LYS A 896 -1.78 4.82 -37.29
CA LYS A 896 -2.55 4.99 -38.53
C LYS A 896 -3.83 4.17 -38.54
N ILE A 897 -4.90 4.79 -39.01
CA ILE A 897 -6.17 4.13 -39.30
C ILE A 897 -6.47 4.32 -40.78
N ILE A 898 -6.56 3.22 -41.53
CA ILE A 898 -7.01 3.22 -42.91
C ILE A 898 -8.49 2.84 -42.91
N LEU A 899 -9.33 3.75 -43.38
CA LEU A 899 -10.78 3.58 -43.45
C LEU A 899 -11.17 2.71 -44.66
N PRO A 900 -12.35 2.06 -44.65
CA PRO A 900 -12.88 1.33 -45.81
C PRO A 900 -12.99 2.15 -47.09
N SER A 901 -13.12 3.48 -46.97
CA SER A 901 -13.16 4.42 -48.09
C SER A 901 -11.79 4.68 -48.73
N GLY A 902 -10.70 4.23 -48.10
CA GLY A 902 -9.32 4.56 -48.44
C GLY A 902 -8.77 5.84 -47.80
N GLY A 903 -9.59 6.55 -46.99
CA GLY A 903 -9.10 7.68 -46.19
C GLY A 903 -8.18 7.22 -45.07
N GLU A 904 -7.23 8.08 -44.69
CA GLU A 904 -6.23 7.79 -43.66
C GLU A 904 -6.32 8.79 -42.51
N ILE A 905 -6.25 8.28 -41.28
CA ILE A 905 -6.09 9.08 -40.06
C ILE A 905 -4.70 8.77 -39.51
N ALA A 906 -3.80 9.76 -39.47
CA ALA A 906 -2.47 9.63 -38.88
C ALA A 906 -2.43 10.31 -37.51
N VAL A 907 -1.81 9.66 -36.54
CA VAL A 907 -1.72 10.10 -35.15
C VAL A 907 -0.24 10.28 -34.79
N ALA A 908 0.11 11.51 -34.41
CA ALA A 908 1.41 11.84 -33.84
C ALA A 908 1.27 11.98 -32.33
N TYR A 909 2.28 11.53 -31.59
CA TYR A 909 2.32 11.60 -30.14
C TYR A 909 3.55 12.40 -29.71
N GLU A 910 3.43 13.02 -28.54
CA GLU A 910 4.53 13.66 -27.85
C GLU A 910 4.53 13.24 -26.38
N SER A 911 5.67 13.38 -25.71
CA SER A 911 5.76 13.15 -24.27
C SER A 911 5.04 14.27 -23.51
N ASP A 912 4.26 13.90 -22.49
CA ASP A 912 3.65 14.87 -21.58
C ASP A 912 4.68 15.79 -20.92
N ASP A 913 4.33 17.08 -20.78
CA ASP A 913 5.08 18.06 -20.00
C ASP A 913 4.16 18.87 -19.07
N TYR A 914 4.74 19.43 -18.00
CA TYR A 914 4.01 20.33 -17.11
C TYR A 914 4.95 21.36 -16.50
N ALA A 915 4.48 22.60 -16.44
CA ALA A 915 5.26 23.72 -15.90
C ALA A 915 5.04 23.95 -14.40
N TYR A 916 3.93 23.44 -13.83
CA TYR A 916 3.52 23.70 -12.46
C TYR A 916 2.92 22.47 -11.78
N VAL A 917 3.20 22.30 -10.48
CA VAL A 917 2.50 21.38 -9.59
C VAL A 917 1.77 22.24 -8.56
N GLN A 918 0.44 22.26 -8.63
CA GLN A 918 -0.39 23.22 -7.90
C GLN A 918 0.03 24.66 -8.24
N ASP A 919 0.44 25.45 -7.25
CA ASP A 919 0.88 26.84 -7.37
C ASP A 919 2.41 26.99 -7.54
N LYS A 920 3.16 25.88 -7.57
CA LYS A 920 4.63 25.88 -7.60
C LYS A 920 5.16 25.46 -8.96
N LYS A 921 6.23 26.12 -9.42
CA LYS A 921 6.95 25.69 -10.64
C LYS A 921 7.47 24.27 -10.49
N ALA A 922 7.30 23.47 -11.53
CA ALA A 922 7.86 22.13 -11.60
C ALA A 922 9.40 22.19 -11.46
N MET A 923 9.96 21.22 -10.74
CA MET A 923 11.40 21.06 -10.54
C MET A 923 11.84 19.71 -11.11
N ASN A 924 13.06 19.65 -11.64
CA ASN A 924 13.62 18.43 -12.22
C ASN A 924 14.68 17.82 -11.31
N MET A 925 14.72 16.48 -11.24
CA MET A 925 15.86 15.77 -10.66
C MET A 925 17.03 15.82 -11.65
N MET A 926 18.17 16.35 -11.21
CA MET A 926 19.36 16.54 -12.05
C MET A 926 20.49 15.64 -11.57
N LYS A 927 21.22 15.03 -12.52
CA LYS A 927 22.41 14.23 -12.21
C LYS A 927 23.51 15.15 -11.69
N VAL A 928 24.08 14.79 -10.55
CA VAL A 928 25.29 15.44 -10.02
C VAL A 928 26.46 15.05 -10.91
N VAL A 929 27.14 16.03 -11.49
CA VAL A 929 28.35 15.82 -12.32
C VAL A 929 29.64 16.16 -11.57
N GLY A 930 29.55 16.92 -10.48
CA GLY A 930 30.70 17.26 -9.65
C GLY A 930 30.32 17.75 -8.26
N ALA A 931 31.23 17.55 -7.31
CA ALA A 931 31.16 18.01 -5.93
C ALA A 931 32.45 18.73 -5.56
N GLY A 932 32.32 19.91 -4.94
CA GLY A 932 33.42 20.82 -4.64
C GLY A 932 33.92 21.57 -5.87
N THR A 933 34.17 20.86 -6.97
CA THR A 933 34.48 21.42 -8.30
C THR A 933 33.62 20.74 -9.36
N ALA A 934 33.61 21.27 -10.59
CA ALA A 934 32.80 20.74 -11.69
C ALA A 934 33.11 19.27 -12.07
N THR A 935 34.30 18.77 -11.70
CA THR A 935 34.76 17.39 -11.94
C THR A 935 35.15 16.64 -10.66
N GLY A 936 34.98 17.28 -9.49
CA GLY A 936 35.36 16.73 -8.19
C GLY A 936 34.33 15.74 -7.66
N ASN A 937 34.71 14.98 -6.65
CA ASN A 937 33.86 13.99 -5.98
C ASN A 937 33.79 14.18 -4.45
N SER A 938 34.20 15.34 -3.95
CA SER A 938 34.24 15.63 -2.50
C SER A 938 33.73 17.04 -2.19
N LEU A 939 32.97 17.15 -1.10
CA LEU A 939 32.52 18.43 -0.54
C LEU A 939 33.41 18.81 0.65
N SER A 940 33.64 20.10 0.82
CA SER A 940 34.31 20.67 2.00
C SER A 940 33.65 21.97 2.40
N ASP A 941 33.88 22.43 3.64
CA ASP A 941 33.37 23.72 4.11
C ASP A 941 33.88 24.90 3.24
N SER A 942 35.08 24.76 2.67
CA SER A 942 35.67 25.72 1.72
C SER A 942 35.14 25.60 0.29
N SER A 943 34.50 24.49 -0.07
CA SER A 943 33.87 24.30 -1.39
C SER A 943 32.56 23.50 -1.29
N PRO A 944 31.47 24.13 -0.80
CA PRO A 944 30.18 23.47 -0.57
C PRO A 944 29.31 23.39 -1.84
N LYS A 945 29.94 23.45 -3.04
CA LYS A 945 29.23 23.50 -4.33
C LYS A 945 28.98 22.11 -4.88
N ILE A 946 27.75 21.90 -5.35
CA ILE A 946 27.35 20.76 -6.17
C ILE A 946 27.08 21.25 -7.58
N TYR A 947 27.63 20.54 -8.56
CA TYR A 947 27.57 20.85 -9.98
C TYR A 947 26.72 19.82 -10.72
N PHE A 948 26.02 20.27 -11.77
CA PHE A 948 25.10 19.44 -12.54
C PHE A 948 24.94 20.00 -13.97
N LYS A 949 24.57 19.12 -14.91
CA LYS A 949 24.33 19.49 -16.31
C LYS A 949 22.89 20.03 -16.43
N PRO A 950 22.67 21.28 -16.87
CA PRO A 950 21.31 21.77 -17.10
C PRO A 950 20.63 21.00 -18.24
N ASN A 951 19.30 20.86 -18.17
CA ASN A 951 18.51 20.30 -19.27
C ASN A 951 18.60 21.23 -20.49
N GLU A 952 18.72 20.64 -21.69
CA GLU A 952 19.01 21.28 -22.98
C GLU A 952 19.00 22.82 -23.01
N VAL A 953 20.17 23.41 -23.23
CA VAL A 953 20.28 24.74 -23.83
C VAL A 953 20.03 24.55 -25.32
N THR A 954 18.75 24.49 -25.74
CA THR A 954 18.44 24.49 -27.17
C THR A 954 18.98 25.79 -27.77
N THR A 955 20.02 25.65 -28.58
CA THR A 955 20.67 26.73 -29.33
C THR A 955 19.71 27.39 -30.33
N ALA A 956 18.52 26.80 -30.55
CA ALA A 956 17.50 27.33 -31.45
C ALA A 956 16.48 28.29 -30.80
N ALA A 957 16.31 28.34 -29.47
CA ALA A 957 15.42 29.32 -28.82
C ALA A 957 15.65 29.50 -27.30
N GLY A 958 16.53 30.43 -26.91
CA GLY A 958 16.15 31.40 -25.85
C GLY A 958 16.62 31.21 -24.41
N PHE A 959 17.31 30.16 -23.99
CA PHE A 959 17.89 30.15 -22.62
C PHE A 959 19.25 30.85 -22.58
N SER A 960 19.25 32.17 -22.34
CA SER A 960 20.49 32.88 -21.99
C SER A 960 21.06 32.34 -20.68
N ALA A 961 22.39 32.36 -20.50
CA ALA A 961 23.05 32.04 -19.22
C ALA A 961 22.43 32.79 -18.02
N SER A 962 21.82 33.95 -18.28
CA SER A 962 21.08 34.73 -17.27
C SER A 962 19.79 34.06 -16.80
N ALA A 963 19.07 33.35 -17.67
CA ALA A 963 17.84 32.62 -17.32
C ALA A 963 18.15 31.39 -16.45
N ILE A 964 19.20 30.64 -16.81
CA ILE A 964 19.69 29.49 -16.04
C ILE A 964 20.18 29.94 -14.66
N THR A 965 20.93 31.05 -14.61
CA THR A 965 21.38 31.65 -13.35
C THR A 965 20.20 32.09 -12.48
N LYS A 966 19.19 32.74 -13.05
CA LYS A 966 17.95 33.13 -12.33
C LYS A 966 17.20 31.91 -11.77
N TYR A 967 17.16 30.81 -12.51
CA TYR A 967 16.55 29.57 -12.03
C TYR A 967 17.24 29.06 -10.76
N TYR A 968 18.57 28.91 -10.74
CA TYR A 968 19.29 28.46 -9.55
C TYR A 968 19.28 29.47 -8.40
N GLN A 969 19.30 30.76 -8.70
CA GLN A 969 19.11 31.80 -7.69
C GLN A 969 17.72 31.74 -7.04
N SER A 970 16.68 31.33 -7.79
CA SER A 970 15.33 31.15 -7.24
C SER A 970 15.20 29.97 -6.26
N LEU A 971 16.23 29.12 -6.18
CA LEU A 971 16.33 28.02 -5.21
C LEU A 971 16.97 28.46 -3.89
N VAL A 972 17.63 29.63 -3.83
CA VAL A 972 18.30 30.12 -2.62
C VAL A 972 17.31 30.25 -1.48
N GLY A 973 17.66 29.72 -0.31
CA GLY A 973 16.83 29.67 0.88
C GLY A 973 15.82 28.52 0.92
N LYS A 974 15.63 27.78 -0.17
CA LYS A 974 14.74 26.61 -0.23
C LYS A 974 15.48 25.33 0.14
N ASP A 975 14.73 24.38 0.68
CA ASP A 975 15.18 23.01 0.92
C ASP A 975 14.95 22.16 -0.33
N VAL A 976 16.02 21.55 -0.84
CA VAL A 976 16.02 20.73 -2.07
C VAL A 976 16.33 19.29 -1.69
N PHE A 977 15.54 18.35 -2.22
CA PHE A 977 15.76 16.93 -2.03
C PHE A 977 17.04 16.47 -2.76
N PHE A 978 17.83 15.60 -2.12
CA PHE A 978 18.97 14.95 -2.74
C PHE A 978 18.95 13.44 -2.50
N LYS A 979 19.55 12.71 -3.45
CA LYS A 979 19.91 11.29 -3.34
C LYS A 979 21.34 11.14 -3.84
N MET A 980 22.28 10.77 -2.96
CA MET A 980 23.71 10.67 -3.29
C MET A 980 24.26 9.32 -2.86
N TYR A 981 25.10 8.70 -3.70
CA TYR A 981 25.81 7.46 -3.37
C TYR A 981 27.13 7.83 -2.70
N VAL A 982 27.28 7.52 -1.40
CA VAL A 982 28.37 8.02 -0.57
C VAL A 982 29.08 6.90 0.19
N ASP A 983 30.36 7.14 0.50
CA ASP A 983 31.14 6.31 1.42
C ASP A 983 30.63 6.50 2.86
N LEU A 984 30.14 5.41 3.49
CA LEU A 984 29.58 5.47 4.84
C LEU A 984 30.58 5.08 5.93
N LYS A 985 31.21 3.92 5.80
CA LYS A 985 32.09 3.34 6.83
C LYS A 985 33.07 2.33 6.26
N TYR A 986 34.19 2.11 6.94
CA TYR A 986 35.06 0.98 6.65
C TYR A 986 34.37 -0.35 6.99
N ALA A 987 34.53 -1.35 6.14
CA ALA A 987 34.17 -2.72 6.48
C ALA A 987 35.10 -3.23 7.60
N PRO A 988 34.58 -4.01 8.58
CA PRO A 988 35.33 -4.40 9.76
C PRO A 988 36.69 -5.02 9.41
N PHE A 989 37.77 -4.52 10.02
CA PHE A 989 39.15 -5.01 9.83
C PHE A 989 39.66 -4.93 8.38
N THR A 990 39.07 -4.08 7.54
CA THR A 990 39.51 -3.83 6.16
C THR A 990 39.63 -2.33 5.89
N THR A 991 40.33 -1.98 4.81
CA THR A 991 40.39 -0.60 4.28
C THR A 991 39.29 -0.30 3.26
N ILE A 992 38.37 -1.26 3.02
CA ILE A 992 37.31 -1.13 2.02
C ILE A 992 36.17 -0.31 2.61
N MET A 993 35.81 0.81 1.96
CA MET A 993 34.64 1.60 2.32
C MET A 993 33.36 0.91 1.81
N LYS A 994 32.40 0.73 2.71
CA LYS A 994 31.03 0.38 2.39
C LYS A 994 30.30 1.65 1.93
N LYS A 995 29.65 1.55 0.77
CA LYS A 995 28.92 2.63 0.11
C LYS A 995 27.42 2.40 0.19
N ASP A 996 26.65 3.49 0.25
CA ASP A 996 25.20 3.41 0.18
C ASP A 996 24.59 4.73 -0.32
N TYR A 997 23.31 4.68 -0.70
CA TYR A 997 22.56 5.89 -1.01
C TYR A 997 22.11 6.60 0.27
N VAL A 998 22.40 7.88 0.37
CA VAL A 998 21.87 8.79 1.39
C VAL A 998 20.89 9.74 0.73
N THR A 999 19.68 9.81 1.29
CA THR A 999 18.63 10.74 0.85
C THR A 999 18.30 11.74 1.95
N GLY A 1000 18.02 12.98 1.58
CA GLY A 1000 17.59 14.00 2.53
C GLY A 1000 17.21 15.31 1.85
N TYR A 1001 17.07 16.36 2.64
CA TYR A 1001 16.86 17.72 2.17
C TYR A 1001 18.05 18.59 2.55
N ALA A 1002 18.50 19.42 1.62
CA ALA A 1002 19.59 20.36 1.84
C ALA A 1002 19.12 21.78 1.49
N LYS A 1003 19.41 22.74 2.36
CA LYS A 1003 19.08 24.14 2.11
C LYS A 1003 20.11 24.79 1.20
N ILE A 1004 19.66 25.44 0.12
CA ILE A 1004 20.54 26.10 -0.82
C ILE A 1004 20.95 27.49 -0.32
N SER A 1005 22.25 27.80 -0.33
CA SER A 1005 22.83 29.08 0.10
C SER A 1005 23.13 30.03 -1.05
N ALA A 1006 23.51 29.49 -2.21
CA ALA A 1006 23.73 30.23 -3.44
C ALA A 1006 23.51 29.31 -4.64
N GLY A 1007 23.30 29.88 -5.82
CA GLY A 1007 23.20 29.11 -7.06
C GLY A 1007 23.59 29.96 -8.26
N GLY A 1008 24.08 29.31 -9.32
CA GLY A 1008 24.51 30.00 -10.53
C GLY A 1008 24.84 29.04 -11.67
N TYR A 1009 25.32 29.59 -12.77
CA TYR A 1009 25.74 28.85 -13.95
C TYR A 1009 27.18 29.21 -14.29
N ASP A 1010 28.00 28.20 -14.57
CA ASP A 1010 29.36 28.35 -15.06
C ASP A 1010 29.37 28.11 -16.57
N ALA A 1011 29.51 29.19 -17.33
CA ALA A 1011 29.53 29.15 -18.79
C ALA A 1011 30.81 28.50 -19.35
N SER A 1012 31.89 28.42 -18.57
CA SER A 1012 33.15 27.82 -19.03
C SER A 1012 33.08 26.29 -19.06
N THR A 1013 32.39 25.70 -18.09
CA THR A 1013 32.17 24.26 -17.96
C THR A 1013 30.80 23.83 -18.48
N GLY A 1014 29.92 24.78 -18.79
CA GLY A 1014 28.54 24.51 -19.20
C GLY A 1014 27.67 23.94 -18.08
N THR A 1015 28.04 24.11 -16.81
CA THR A 1015 27.37 23.46 -15.66
C THR A 1015 26.61 24.44 -14.78
N GLY A 1016 25.43 24.01 -14.31
CA GLY A 1016 24.75 24.65 -13.19
C GLY A 1016 25.42 24.27 -11.88
N TRP A 1017 25.38 25.16 -10.89
CA TRP A 1017 25.85 24.86 -9.55
C TRP A 1017 24.94 25.43 -8.46
N VAL A 1018 24.85 24.70 -7.35
CA VAL A 1018 24.24 25.16 -6.11
C VAL A 1018 25.23 24.98 -4.97
N SER A 1019 25.28 25.96 -4.09
CA SER A 1019 26.03 25.90 -2.85
C SER A 1019 25.08 25.48 -1.74
N LEU A 1020 25.49 24.53 -0.91
CA LEU A 1020 24.69 24.08 0.23
C LEU A 1020 24.94 25.00 1.43
N ASN A 1021 23.95 25.15 2.30
CA ASN A 1021 24.17 25.72 3.63
C ASN A 1021 24.91 24.71 4.48
N ASN A 1022 25.98 25.15 5.14
CA ASN A 1022 26.56 24.38 6.22
C ASN A 1022 25.53 24.30 7.34
N VAL A 1023 25.00 23.11 7.54
CA VAL A 1023 24.36 22.80 8.81
C VAL A 1023 25.49 22.81 9.83
N LYS A 1024 25.35 23.58 10.92
CA LYS A 1024 26.32 23.48 12.02
C LYS A 1024 26.41 22.00 12.36
N LYS A 1025 27.60 21.40 12.24
CA LYS A 1025 27.91 20.22 13.04
C LYS A 1025 27.46 20.60 14.43
N HIS A 1026 26.43 19.95 14.98
CA HIS A 1026 26.19 20.08 16.42
C HIS A 1026 27.53 19.74 17.06
N ASN A 1027 28.15 20.73 17.70
CA ASN A 1027 29.58 20.76 18.01
C ASN A 1027 30.06 19.39 18.52
N ASN A 1028 30.71 18.64 17.64
CA ASN A 1028 31.28 17.34 17.96
C ASN A 1028 32.79 17.48 17.78
N THR A 1029 33.44 17.95 18.84
CA THR A 1029 34.89 17.93 18.98
C THR A 1029 35.35 16.51 19.31
N SER A 1030 35.24 15.59 18.34
CA SER A 1030 36.02 14.34 18.27
C SER A 1030 35.58 13.54 17.04
N ASN A 1031 36.10 13.89 15.87
CA ASN A 1031 36.17 13.01 14.71
C ASN A 1031 37.37 13.47 13.88
N THR A 1032 38.51 12.87 14.21
CA THR A 1032 39.64 12.61 13.30
C THR A 1032 39.87 11.13 13.31
#